data_AF-A0A0S3SFJ3-F1
#
_entry.id   AF-A0A0S3SFJ3-F1
#
_cell.length_a   1.000
_cell.length_b   1.000
_cell.length_c   1.000
_cell.angle_alpha   90.00
_cell.angle_beta   90.00
_cell.angle_gamma   90.00
#
_symmetry.space_group_name_H-M   'P 1'
#
loop_
_entity.id
_entity.type
_entity.pdbx_description
1 polymer ?
#
loop_
_entity_poly.entity_id
_entity_poly.type
_entity_poly.pdbx_seq_one_letter_code
_entity_poly.pdbx_strand_id
1 'polypeptide(L)'
;MRRSVLPSLLFILCLLQPSEGEHIGIYWGQKANEGNLTETCATGKYSYVNIAFLSTFGNGQTPKLNLAGHCDASTNGCTEMGREIRNCQKQGIKVMLSIGGGTDDYSITSLEDAKNVSDYLWDNFLGGSSSSRPFGDVVLDGIDFDIQAGESSFLGNLSLQLISYSQTRKVYLSAAPQCPFPDARLDSVLATGVFDYVWIQFYNNPPCQYTDNNFDNLLKAWNLWSTSLKAGKMFLGLPADQTAAGSGYVPADVLVSKILPEIKKSSNYGGVMLWSRYEDETSGYSSYIQNFHLNQTVDSLCTQQSLRACRSSEGGFVESFGNMSNVGIQVYAGSNGTQCCEIICRNNCSCQAYAPTNRKNNTGCQIWLKGTEFVRASADKSLPIYVSVALLPEDKVNRWYIWLIVGVAAAFAIPVIFSSWRALWRNYKAKVERKKMQEKLLLDIGGNSRKSKNKGKTSNGIEIFTFETIVAATENFSAANKLGEGGFGPVYKGTLRDQQEVAIKRLSKSSGQGVIEFKNEAKLMAKLQHTHLVKLLGFCIQRDERILVYEYMPNKSLDFYLFDSTRKNLLDWEKRLNIIGGIAQGLLYLHKYSRLKVIHRDLKAGNILLDHEMNPKISDFGMARIFGVRASEENTNRVVGTYGYMAPEYAINGVVSIKIDVFSFGVLLLETLSGKKNNSRYDSDRPLNLIGYAWELWNEGRALGLIDPDSYELCPQNAILRCIHIGLLCVQDQATDRPTMEDIVSFLSNDTMQLPQPKQPAFFINVVVEDSVLPYSRQELHSSNDLTLSSTHGR
;
A
#
# COMPACT_ATOMS: atom_id res chain seq x y z
N MET A 1 -7.35 30.04 42.50
CA MET A 1 -6.37 31.15 42.51
C MET A 1 -5.27 30.88 41.49
N ARG A 2 -5.15 31.81 40.52
CA ARG A 2 -4.05 32.11 39.58
C ARG A 2 -3.22 30.95 39.00
N ARG A 3 -3.66 30.46 37.83
CA ARG A 3 -2.75 30.04 36.75
C ARG A 3 -2.52 31.26 35.85
N SER A 4 -1.28 31.74 35.79
CA SER A 4 -0.86 32.82 34.91
C SER A 4 -0.74 32.30 33.47
N VAL A 5 -1.59 32.87 32.63
CA VAL A 5 -1.57 32.81 31.17
C VAL A 5 -0.48 33.76 30.68
N LEU A 6 0.36 33.32 29.74
CA LEU A 6 1.03 34.23 28.82
C LEU A 6 1.01 33.61 27.40
N PRO A 7 0.38 34.29 26.43
CA PRO A 7 0.27 33.83 25.06
C PRO A 7 1.34 34.46 24.16
N SER A 8 1.57 33.82 23.01
CA SER A 8 1.95 34.44 21.74
C SER A 8 3.32 35.13 21.62
N LEU A 9 4.27 34.44 20.99
CA LEU A 9 5.15 35.02 19.97
C LEU A 9 5.51 33.93 18.94
N LEU A 10 4.47 33.49 18.22
CA LEU A 10 4.62 33.05 16.84
C LEU A 10 4.57 34.32 15.99
N PHE A 11 5.66 34.68 15.32
CA PHE A 11 5.71 34.98 13.89
C PHE A 11 7.12 35.47 13.51
N ILE A 12 7.68 34.81 12.47
CA ILE A 12 8.82 35.21 11.64
C ILE A 12 10.22 34.95 12.22
N LEU A 13 10.71 33.73 11.96
CA LEU A 13 11.89 33.59 11.10
C LEU A 13 11.65 32.42 10.16
N CYS A 14 11.19 32.80 8.97
CA CYS A 14 11.11 31.95 7.80
C CYS A 14 12.50 31.40 7.46
N LEU A 15 12.47 30.15 6.97
CA LEU A 15 13.36 29.60 5.94
C LEU A 15 14.83 29.48 6.33
N LEU A 16 15.25 28.23 6.58
CA LEU A 16 16.42 27.61 5.95
C LEU A 16 16.24 26.09 6.11
N GLN A 17 15.42 25.50 5.24
CA GLN A 17 15.49 24.06 4.97
C GLN A 17 16.80 23.80 4.21
N PRO A 18 17.54 22.72 4.50
CA PRO A 18 18.54 22.23 3.55
C PRO A 18 17.81 21.80 2.29
N SER A 19 18.26 22.27 1.12
CA SER A 19 17.66 21.93 -0.17
C SER A 19 17.78 20.42 -0.40
N GLU A 20 16.67 19.69 -0.43
CA GLU A 20 16.64 18.35 -1.04
C GLU A 20 17.00 18.53 -2.52
N GLY A 21 18.07 17.85 -2.96
CA GLY A 21 18.53 17.89 -4.36
C GLY A 21 17.49 17.29 -5.32
N GLU A 22 17.63 17.57 -6.61
CA GLU A 22 16.72 17.06 -7.64
C GLU A 22 16.74 15.52 -7.70
N HIS A 23 15.57 14.88 -7.80
CA HIS A 23 15.47 13.44 -8.03
C HIS A 23 15.68 13.14 -9.51
N ILE A 24 16.73 12.38 -9.82
CA ILE A 24 17.09 12.04 -11.21
C ILE A 24 16.98 10.53 -11.42
N GLY A 25 16.24 10.11 -12.45
CA GLY A 25 16.28 8.74 -12.96
C GLY A 25 17.19 8.64 -14.19
N ILE A 26 17.78 7.47 -14.44
CA ILE A 26 18.71 7.23 -15.56
C ILE A 26 18.47 5.88 -16.23
N TYR A 27 18.55 5.81 -17.56
CA TYR A 27 18.68 4.53 -18.27
C TYR A 27 20.15 4.13 -18.38
N TRP A 28 20.42 2.85 -18.13
CA TRP A 28 21.74 2.24 -18.14
C TRP A 28 21.71 0.91 -18.89
N GLY A 29 22.79 0.56 -19.61
CA GLY A 29 22.92 -0.71 -20.33
C GLY A 29 22.56 -0.61 -21.81
N GLN A 30 22.52 0.59 -22.38
CA GLN A 30 22.18 0.83 -23.79
C GLN A 30 23.41 0.94 -24.69
N LYS A 31 24.58 1.24 -24.12
CA LYS A 31 25.86 1.33 -24.85
C LYS A 31 26.94 0.56 -24.10
N ALA A 32 27.87 -0.06 -24.84
CA ALA A 32 28.95 -0.87 -24.25
C ALA A 32 29.91 -0.08 -23.33
N ASN A 33 30.01 1.24 -23.52
CA ASN A 33 30.99 2.09 -22.83
C ASN A 33 30.36 2.92 -21.68
N GLU A 34 29.40 2.37 -20.93
CA GLU A 34 28.70 3.06 -19.84
C GLU A 34 29.31 2.83 -18.44
N GLY A 35 30.49 2.21 -18.39
CA GLY A 35 31.12 1.75 -17.14
C GLY A 35 30.31 0.63 -16.49
N ASN A 36 30.63 0.30 -15.23
CA ASN A 36 29.83 -0.68 -14.48
C ASN A 36 28.70 0.02 -13.69
N LEU A 37 27.71 -0.77 -13.28
CA LEU A 37 26.52 -0.24 -12.62
C LEU A 37 26.82 0.22 -11.19
N THR A 38 27.77 -0.42 -10.50
CA THR A 38 28.20 -0.03 -9.15
C THR A 38 28.75 1.41 -9.12
N GLU A 39 29.63 1.75 -10.07
CA GLU A 39 30.21 3.08 -10.24
C GLU A 39 29.15 4.13 -10.56
N THR A 40 28.24 3.79 -11.47
CA THR A 40 27.10 4.66 -11.82
C THR A 40 26.29 5.04 -10.58
N CYS A 41 25.98 4.07 -9.73
CA CYS A 41 25.22 4.29 -8.49
C CYS A 41 26.02 5.06 -7.43
N ALA A 42 27.33 4.83 -7.33
CA ALA A 42 28.21 5.49 -6.37
C ALA A 42 28.39 6.99 -6.62
N THR A 43 27.99 7.51 -7.78
CA THR A 43 28.04 8.95 -8.09
C THR A 43 27.17 9.81 -7.17
N GLY A 44 26.14 9.24 -6.53
CA GLY A 44 25.15 9.98 -5.75
C GLY A 44 24.19 10.84 -6.59
N LYS A 45 24.23 10.70 -7.93
CA LYS A 45 23.44 11.53 -8.85
C LYS A 45 22.02 11.03 -9.06
N TYR A 46 21.80 9.72 -8.99
CA TYR A 46 20.56 9.08 -9.42
C TYR A 46 19.78 8.46 -8.25
N SER A 47 18.46 8.58 -8.30
CA SER A 47 17.51 7.93 -7.39
C SER A 47 16.89 6.65 -8.00
N TYR A 48 16.91 6.53 -9.33
CA TYR A 48 16.30 5.45 -10.09
C TYR A 48 17.22 5.04 -11.24
N VAL A 49 17.34 3.73 -11.50
CA VAL A 49 18.05 3.18 -12.64
C VAL A 49 17.15 2.19 -13.38
N ASN A 50 16.88 2.45 -14.66
CA ASN A 50 16.25 1.51 -15.58
C ASN A 50 17.33 0.79 -16.38
N ILE A 51 17.42 -0.53 -16.22
CA ILE A 51 18.35 -1.38 -16.94
C ILE A 51 17.71 -1.83 -18.24
N ALA A 52 18.35 -1.48 -19.35
CA ALA A 52 17.93 -1.75 -20.72
C ALA A 52 18.60 -3.02 -21.26
N PHE A 53 17.92 -3.95 -21.93
CA PHE A 53 16.48 -4.16 -22.14
C PHE A 53 16.15 -5.66 -22.16
N LEU A 54 14.92 -6.02 -21.79
CA LEU A 54 14.30 -7.25 -22.31
C LEU A 54 13.64 -6.92 -23.66
N SER A 55 14.36 -7.14 -24.75
CA SER A 55 14.02 -6.64 -26.10
C SER A 55 13.15 -7.60 -26.92
N THR A 56 13.05 -8.85 -26.50
CA THR A 56 12.17 -9.86 -27.13
C THR A 56 11.31 -10.48 -26.04
N PHE A 57 9.98 -10.53 -26.20
CA PHE A 57 9.04 -11.22 -25.30
C PHE A 57 7.61 -11.29 -25.89
N GLY A 58 6.80 -12.21 -25.35
CA GLY A 58 5.41 -12.38 -25.75
C GLY A 58 5.25 -13.10 -27.09
N ASN A 59 4.01 -13.35 -27.51
CA ASN A 59 3.65 -14.11 -28.71
C ASN A 59 4.35 -15.48 -28.82
N GLY A 60 4.56 -16.16 -27.69
CA GLY A 60 5.24 -17.45 -27.62
C GLY A 60 6.75 -17.42 -27.88
N GLN A 61 7.36 -16.24 -27.98
CA GLN A 61 8.79 -16.09 -28.21
C GLN A 61 9.61 -16.34 -26.94
N THR A 62 10.82 -16.86 -27.10
CA THR A 62 11.80 -16.98 -26.00
C THR A 62 12.31 -15.58 -25.64
N PRO A 63 12.16 -15.12 -24.38
CA PRO A 63 12.58 -13.79 -24.03
C PRO A 63 14.09 -13.58 -24.14
N LYS A 64 14.51 -12.41 -24.63
CA LYS A 64 15.94 -12.08 -24.82
C LYS A 64 16.31 -10.77 -24.13
N LEU A 65 17.40 -10.83 -23.39
CA LEU A 65 18.00 -9.69 -22.72
C LEU A 65 19.11 -9.10 -23.60
N ASN A 66 19.09 -7.79 -23.80
CA ASN A 66 20.09 -7.04 -24.54
C ASN A 66 20.62 -5.90 -23.66
N LEU A 67 21.79 -6.10 -23.07
CA LEU A 67 22.47 -5.11 -22.23
C LEU A 67 23.69 -4.52 -22.94
N ALA A 68 23.64 -4.34 -24.26
CA ALA A 68 24.72 -3.74 -25.05
C ALA A 68 26.13 -4.33 -24.81
N GLY A 69 26.22 -5.62 -24.51
CA GLY A 69 27.49 -6.32 -24.26
C GLY A 69 28.01 -6.27 -22.82
N HIS A 70 27.29 -5.66 -21.89
CA HIS A 70 27.67 -5.63 -20.46
C HIS A 70 27.62 -7.00 -19.79
N CYS A 71 26.74 -7.89 -20.25
CA CYS A 71 26.80 -9.32 -19.98
C CYS A 71 25.98 -10.10 -21.00
N ASP A 72 26.17 -11.41 -21.01
CA ASP A 72 25.46 -12.33 -21.89
C ASP A 72 24.65 -13.35 -21.07
N ALA A 73 23.33 -13.25 -21.16
CA ALA A 73 22.42 -14.14 -20.45
C ALA A 73 22.41 -15.58 -21.02
N SER A 74 22.81 -15.76 -22.29
CA SER A 74 22.80 -17.08 -22.95
C SER A 74 23.92 -18.01 -22.47
N THR A 75 24.99 -17.44 -21.90
CA THR A 75 26.15 -18.16 -21.37
C THR A 75 26.18 -18.19 -19.83
N ASN A 76 25.05 -17.88 -19.17
CA ASN A 76 24.96 -17.73 -17.70
C ASN A 76 25.89 -16.62 -17.14
N GLY A 77 26.28 -15.65 -17.98
CA GLY A 77 27.34 -14.67 -17.73
C GLY A 77 26.91 -13.40 -16.99
N CYS A 78 25.64 -13.26 -16.60
CA CYS A 78 25.12 -12.02 -15.99
C CYS A 78 25.09 -12.02 -14.45
N THR A 79 25.76 -12.98 -13.80
CA THR A 79 25.77 -13.10 -12.32
C THR A 79 26.53 -11.97 -11.62
N GLU A 80 27.59 -11.43 -12.24
CA GLU A 80 28.32 -10.27 -11.69
C GLU A 80 27.41 -9.04 -11.65
N MET A 81 26.60 -8.83 -12.68
CA MET A 81 25.60 -7.77 -12.70
C MET A 81 24.60 -7.88 -11.55
N GLY A 82 24.28 -9.09 -11.09
CA GLY A 82 23.48 -9.30 -9.88
C GLY A 82 24.13 -8.77 -8.61
N ARG A 83 25.47 -8.78 -8.50
CA ARG A 83 26.21 -8.14 -7.41
C ARG A 83 26.13 -6.62 -7.51
N GLU A 84 26.28 -6.06 -8.70
CA GLU A 84 26.22 -4.61 -8.94
C GLU A 84 24.83 -4.03 -8.63
N ILE A 85 23.76 -4.73 -9.06
CA ILE A 85 22.37 -4.39 -8.73
C ILE A 85 22.19 -4.30 -7.20
N ARG A 86 22.69 -5.29 -6.45
CA ARG A 86 22.63 -5.26 -4.97
C ARG A 86 23.36 -4.06 -4.38
N ASN A 87 24.49 -3.66 -4.95
CA ASN A 87 25.25 -2.51 -4.47
C ASN A 87 24.49 -1.20 -4.69
N CYS A 88 23.80 -1.05 -5.82
CA CYS A 88 22.90 0.08 -6.07
C CYS A 88 21.73 0.10 -5.09
N GLN A 89 21.04 -1.04 -4.90
CA GLN A 89 19.89 -1.14 -4.00
C GLN A 89 20.26 -0.84 -2.54
N LYS A 90 21.46 -1.23 -2.09
CA LYS A 90 21.99 -0.88 -0.76
C LYS A 90 22.16 0.63 -0.55
N GLN A 91 22.36 1.40 -1.62
CA GLN A 91 22.44 2.85 -1.58
C GLN A 91 21.05 3.52 -1.62
N GLY A 92 19.97 2.74 -1.65
CA GLY A 92 18.60 3.23 -1.73
C GLY A 92 18.13 3.58 -3.14
N ILE A 93 18.93 3.25 -4.16
CA ILE A 93 18.59 3.43 -5.56
C ILE A 93 17.68 2.29 -6.01
N LYS A 94 16.57 2.65 -6.65
CA LYS A 94 15.64 1.65 -7.21
C LYS A 94 16.15 1.18 -8.55
N VAL A 95 16.28 -0.12 -8.72
CA VAL A 95 16.78 -0.73 -9.95
C VAL A 95 15.69 -1.56 -10.60
N MET A 96 15.29 -1.17 -11.82
CA MET A 96 14.17 -1.75 -12.56
C MET A 96 14.66 -2.32 -13.90
N LEU A 97 14.03 -3.38 -14.39
CA LEU A 97 14.27 -3.90 -15.74
C LEU A 97 13.31 -3.23 -16.72
N SER A 98 13.86 -2.63 -17.77
CA SER A 98 13.06 -2.11 -18.89
C SER A 98 12.72 -3.22 -19.86
N ILE A 99 11.43 -3.41 -20.11
CA ILE A 99 10.91 -4.27 -21.18
C ILE A 99 10.61 -3.42 -22.41
N GLY A 100 10.93 -3.95 -23.59
CA GLY A 100 10.69 -3.30 -24.87
C GLY A 100 11.93 -2.62 -25.44
N GLY A 101 11.83 -1.33 -25.74
CA GLY A 101 12.84 -0.53 -26.43
C GLY A 101 12.53 -0.33 -27.91
N GLY A 102 13.46 0.24 -28.67
CA GLY A 102 13.29 0.61 -30.08
C GLY A 102 13.28 -0.55 -31.09
N THR A 103 13.12 -1.79 -30.64
CA THR A 103 12.99 -2.99 -31.49
C THR A 103 11.53 -3.43 -31.61
N ASP A 104 11.09 -3.97 -32.74
CA ASP A 104 9.69 -4.40 -32.92
C ASP A 104 9.43 -5.87 -32.51
N ASP A 105 10.34 -6.50 -31.76
CA ASP A 105 10.34 -7.96 -31.51
C ASP A 105 9.59 -8.36 -30.22
N TYR A 106 8.52 -7.64 -29.89
CA TYR A 106 7.67 -7.94 -28.75
C TYR A 106 6.19 -7.64 -29.03
N SER A 107 5.30 -8.50 -28.53
CA SER A 107 3.86 -8.34 -28.69
C SER A 107 3.12 -9.16 -27.66
N ILE A 108 2.06 -8.61 -27.06
CA ILE A 108 1.20 -9.34 -26.14
C ILE A 108 -0.17 -9.53 -26.78
N THR A 109 -0.43 -10.74 -27.26
CA THR A 109 -1.55 -11.01 -28.17
C THR A 109 -2.78 -11.59 -27.49
N SER A 110 -2.68 -11.99 -26.22
CA SER A 110 -3.80 -12.54 -25.45
C SER A 110 -3.63 -12.37 -23.94
N LEU A 111 -4.69 -12.65 -23.18
CA LEU A 111 -4.65 -12.70 -21.70
C LEU A 111 -3.67 -13.76 -21.18
N GLU A 112 -3.59 -14.90 -21.86
CA GLU A 112 -2.69 -15.99 -21.48
C GLU A 112 -1.24 -15.61 -21.78
N ASP A 113 -0.99 -14.96 -22.90
CA ASP A 113 0.33 -14.44 -23.25
C ASP A 113 0.80 -13.37 -22.24
N ALA A 114 -0.10 -12.46 -21.84
CA ALA A 114 0.17 -11.51 -20.76
C ALA A 114 0.55 -12.23 -19.46
N LYS A 115 -0.18 -13.30 -19.10
CA LYS A 115 0.10 -14.12 -17.91
C LYS A 115 1.47 -14.77 -18.01
N ASN A 116 1.78 -15.42 -19.13
CA ASN A 116 3.06 -16.10 -19.34
C ASN A 116 4.24 -15.14 -19.27
N VAL A 117 4.13 -13.95 -19.86
CA VAL A 117 5.15 -12.91 -19.74
C VAL A 117 5.26 -12.43 -18.29
N SER A 118 4.14 -12.25 -17.58
CA SER A 118 4.15 -11.83 -16.18
C SER A 118 4.82 -12.86 -15.26
N ASP A 119 4.55 -14.14 -15.47
CA ASP A 119 5.11 -15.27 -14.72
C ASP A 119 6.61 -15.37 -14.99
N TYR A 120 7.02 -15.24 -16.27
CA TYR A 120 8.42 -15.20 -16.66
C TYR A 120 9.19 -14.06 -15.98
N LEU A 121 8.65 -12.84 -15.99
CA LEU A 121 9.27 -11.69 -15.32
C LEU A 121 9.35 -11.90 -13.80
N TRP A 122 8.30 -12.48 -13.22
CA TRP A 122 8.25 -12.78 -11.79
C TRP A 122 9.33 -13.78 -11.37
N ASP A 123 9.43 -14.91 -12.07
CA ASP A 123 10.31 -16.02 -11.73
C ASP A 123 11.79 -15.78 -12.08
N ASN A 124 12.08 -14.94 -13.07
CA ASN A 124 13.44 -14.72 -13.54
C ASN A 124 14.10 -13.44 -13.02
N PHE A 125 13.31 -12.41 -12.69
CA PHE A 125 13.85 -11.09 -12.32
C PHE A 125 13.29 -10.52 -11.00
N LEU A 126 12.06 -10.89 -10.63
CA LEU A 126 11.43 -10.43 -9.40
C LEU A 126 11.48 -11.53 -8.33
N GLY A 127 10.43 -11.66 -7.51
CA GLY A 127 10.43 -12.46 -6.28
C GLY A 127 10.12 -13.95 -6.45
N GLY A 128 9.90 -14.44 -7.68
CA GLY A 128 9.70 -15.86 -7.97
C GLY A 128 11.02 -16.63 -8.05
N SER A 129 10.96 -17.87 -8.50
CA SER A 129 12.13 -18.77 -8.55
C SER A 129 12.22 -19.50 -9.89
N SER A 130 13.40 -19.46 -10.51
CA SER A 130 13.74 -20.14 -11.75
C SER A 130 15.15 -20.72 -11.63
N SER A 131 15.42 -21.85 -12.27
CA SER A 131 16.77 -22.43 -12.36
C SER A 131 17.69 -21.66 -13.32
N SER A 132 17.14 -20.74 -14.11
CA SER A 132 17.82 -20.01 -15.18
C SER A 132 17.71 -18.48 -15.02
N ARG A 133 17.85 -17.97 -13.78
CA ARG A 133 17.80 -16.52 -13.52
C ARG A 133 19.02 -15.80 -14.10
N PRO A 134 18.85 -14.83 -15.03
CA PRO A 134 19.99 -14.17 -15.68
C PRO A 134 20.93 -13.46 -14.70
N PHE A 135 20.39 -12.75 -13.70
CA PHE A 135 21.17 -12.02 -12.70
C PHE A 135 21.46 -12.84 -11.43
N GLY A 136 21.30 -14.16 -11.50
CA GLY A 136 21.39 -15.03 -10.33
C GLY A 136 20.23 -14.82 -9.35
N ASP A 137 20.54 -14.83 -8.05
CA ASP A 137 19.56 -14.75 -6.95
C ASP A 137 19.07 -13.33 -6.64
N VAL A 138 19.57 -12.30 -7.33
CA VAL A 138 19.13 -10.92 -7.10
C VAL A 138 17.68 -10.73 -7.52
N VAL A 139 16.97 -9.86 -6.79
CA VAL A 139 15.58 -9.50 -7.05
C VAL A 139 15.51 -8.00 -7.35
N LEU A 140 15.04 -7.66 -8.54
CA LEU A 140 14.86 -6.26 -8.95
C LEU A 140 13.71 -5.59 -8.18
N ASP A 141 13.72 -4.26 -8.17
CA ASP A 141 12.66 -3.47 -7.53
C ASP A 141 11.38 -3.42 -8.37
N GLY A 142 11.49 -3.54 -9.69
CA GLY A 142 10.35 -3.32 -10.56
C GLY A 142 10.61 -3.55 -12.04
N ILE A 143 9.55 -3.31 -12.82
CA ILE A 143 9.54 -3.42 -14.27
C ILE A 143 9.14 -2.07 -14.87
N ASP A 144 9.91 -1.65 -15.86
CA ASP A 144 9.69 -0.45 -16.63
C ASP A 144 9.16 -0.79 -18.03
N PHE A 145 8.09 -0.11 -18.45
CA PHE A 145 7.39 -0.33 -19.72
C PHE A 145 7.86 0.72 -20.75
N ASP A 146 8.85 0.38 -21.56
CA ASP A 146 9.30 1.16 -22.71
C ASP A 146 8.78 0.54 -24.01
N ILE A 147 7.49 0.72 -24.26
CA ILE A 147 6.78 0.06 -25.37
C ILE A 147 6.61 1.04 -26.53
N GLN A 148 7.42 0.86 -27.58
CA GLN A 148 7.42 1.72 -28.77
C GLN A 148 6.73 1.04 -29.97
N ALA A 149 6.59 -0.29 -29.95
CA ALA A 149 6.01 -1.10 -31.01
C ALA A 149 5.13 -2.25 -30.47
N GLY A 150 4.62 -3.09 -31.37
CA GLY A 150 3.82 -4.26 -31.02
C GLY A 150 2.35 -3.99 -30.67
N GLU A 151 1.60 -5.07 -30.40
CA GLU A 151 0.19 -5.02 -30.03
C GLU A 151 0.04 -4.61 -28.55
N SER A 152 -0.76 -3.57 -28.28
CA SER A 152 -0.90 -3.00 -26.93
C SER A 152 -2.17 -3.44 -26.19
N SER A 153 -3.04 -4.22 -26.82
CA SER A 153 -4.37 -4.57 -26.32
C SER A 153 -4.37 -5.27 -24.95
N PHE A 154 -3.31 -6.02 -24.61
CA PHE A 154 -3.22 -6.80 -23.37
C PHE A 154 -2.13 -6.32 -22.39
N LEU A 155 -1.43 -5.22 -22.69
CA LEU A 155 -0.41 -4.65 -21.78
C LEU A 155 -1.00 -4.21 -20.44
N GLY A 156 -2.26 -3.75 -20.43
CA GLY A 156 -3.00 -3.45 -19.21
C GLY A 156 -3.12 -4.69 -18.30
N ASN A 157 -3.40 -5.86 -18.88
CA ASN A 157 -3.48 -7.12 -18.13
C ASN A 157 -2.12 -7.54 -17.58
N LEU A 158 -1.04 -7.41 -18.36
CA LEU A 158 0.32 -7.64 -17.88
C LEU A 158 0.62 -6.77 -16.65
N SER A 159 0.32 -5.46 -16.70
CA SER A 159 0.56 -4.56 -15.56
C SER A 159 -0.22 -4.94 -14.29
N LEU A 160 -1.48 -5.38 -14.45
CA LEU A 160 -2.33 -5.81 -13.33
C LEU A 160 -1.84 -7.15 -12.73
N GLN A 161 -1.37 -8.07 -13.57
CA GLN A 161 -0.79 -9.34 -13.12
C GLN A 161 0.52 -9.12 -12.37
N LEU A 162 1.43 -8.28 -12.89
CA LEU A 162 2.67 -7.93 -12.19
C LEU A 162 2.40 -7.30 -10.81
N ILE A 163 1.38 -6.45 -10.70
CA ILE A 163 0.98 -5.85 -9.41
C ILE A 163 0.28 -6.84 -8.49
N SER A 164 -0.33 -7.90 -9.01
CA SER A 164 -0.90 -8.96 -8.16
C SER A 164 0.17 -9.63 -7.29
N TYR A 165 1.42 -9.72 -7.78
CA TYR A 165 2.58 -10.18 -7.02
C TYR A 165 3.01 -9.23 -5.90
N SER A 166 2.55 -7.97 -5.92
CA SER A 166 2.84 -7.01 -4.85
C SER A 166 2.24 -7.38 -3.48
N GLN A 167 1.41 -8.42 -3.42
CA GLN A 167 0.91 -8.99 -2.16
C GLN A 167 2.01 -9.68 -1.35
N THR A 168 3.02 -10.26 -2.01
CA THR A 168 4.15 -10.95 -1.35
C THR A 168 5.36 -10.02 -1.21
N ARG A 169 5.64 -9.18 -2.21
CA ARG A 169 6.74 -8.21 -2.22
C ARG A 169 6.40 -7.02 -3.10
N LYS A 170 6.61 -5.79 -2.63
CA LYS A 170 6.35 -4.58 -3.45
C LYS A 170 7.13 -4.65 -4.77
N VAL A 171 6.39 -4.68 -5.87
CA VAL A 171 6.89 -4.50 -7.23
C VAL A 171 6.57 -3.06 -7.64
N TYR A 172 7.59 -2.31 -8.06
CA TYR A 172 7.40 -0.99 -8.65
C TYR A 172 7.12 -1.14 -10.13
N LEU A 173 6.13 -0.39 -10.64
CA LEU A 173 5.92 -0.29 -12.08
C LEU A 173 6.21 1.12 -12.55
N SER A 174 6.93 1.21 -13.67
CA SER A 174 7.14 2.45 -14.37
C SER A 174 6.83 2.32 -15.86
N ALA A 175 6.59 3.46 -16.50
CA ALA A 175 6.28 3.53 -17.92
C ALA A 175 6.99 4.71 -18.56
N ALA A 176 7.41 4.54 -19.81
CA ALA A 176 8.09 5.53 -20.63
C ALA A 176 7.22 5.99 -21.82
N PRO A 177 6.09 6.70 -21.59
CA PRO A 177 5.23 7.17 -22.67
C PRO A 177 5.87 8.33 -23.45
N GLN A 178 5.45 8.46 -24.71
CA GLN A 178 5.77 9.59 -25.57
C GLN A 178 4.67 10.67 -25.46
N CYS A 179 5.09 11.93 -25.48
CA CYS A 179 4.14 13.05 -25.55
C CYS A 179 3.71 13.27 -27.01
N PRO A 180 2.45 13.65 -27.34
CA PRO A 180 1.38 14.22 -26.50
C PRO A 180 0.53 13.22 -25.70
N PHE A 181 -0.24 13.75 -24.73
CA PHE A 181 -1.29 13.00 -24.03
C PHE A 181 -2.58 12.97 -24.87
N PRO A 182 -3.30 11.82 -24.96
CA PRO A 182 -2.89 10.50 -24.47
C PRO A 182 -1.74 9.92 -25.32
N ASP A 183 -0.85 9.15 -24.69
CA ASP A 183 0.18 8.41 -25.42
C ASP A 183 -0.47 7.32 -26.30
N ALA A 184 0.02 7.17 -27.54
CA ALA A 184 -0.60 6.29 -28.52
C ALA A 184 -0.56 4.79 -28.16
N ARG A 185 0.37 4.36 -27.29
CA ARG A 185 0.63 2.95 -26.98
C ARG A 185 0.27 2.58 -25.54
N LEU A 186 0.57 3.46 -24.60
CA LEU A 186 0.52 3.24 -23.17
C LEU A 186 -0.68 3.91 -22.49
N ASP A 187 -1.51 4.71 -23.17
CA ASP A 187 -2.67 5.36 -22.52
C ASP A 187 -3.62 4.37 -21.84
N SER A 188 -3.98 3.28 -22.53
CA SER A 188 -4.84 2.22 -21.97
C SER A 188 -4.21 1.55 -20.74
N VAL A 189 -2.89 1.43 -20.74
CA VAL A 189 -2.09 0.80 -19.68
C VAL A 189 -1.96 1.74 -18.48
N LEU A 190 -1.67 3.02 -18.71
CA LEU A 190 -1.63 4.07 -17.69
C LEU A 190 -2.99 4.30 -17.04
N ALA A 191 -4.08 4.10 -17.78
CA ALA A 191 -5.45 4.19 -17.28
C ALA A 191 -5.78 3.14 -16.21
N THR A 192 -4.98 2.08 -16.02
CA THR A 192 -5.12 1.14 -14.90
C THR A 192 -4.85 1.79 -13.54
N GLY A 193 -4.03 2.85 -13.50
CA GLY A 193 -3.69 3.59 -12.28
C GLY A 193 -2.74 2.84 -11.34
N VAL A 194 -1.96 1.87 -11.84
CA VAL A 194 -1.06 1.05 -11.01
C VAL A 194 0.43 1.42 -11.11
N PHE A 195 0.79 2.39 -11.96
CA PHE A 195 2.17 2.82 -12.16
C PHE A 195 2.63 3.77 -11.05
N ASP A 196 3.81 3.49 -10.49
CA ASP A 196 4.44 4.31 -9.45
C ASP A 196 5.18 5.51 -10.05
N TYR A 197 5.79 5.32 -11.23
CA TYR A 197 6.60 6.34 -11.91
C TYR A 197 6.27 6.41 -13.41
N VAL A 198 6.27 7.61 -13.99
CA VAL A 198 6.00 7.82 -15.41
C VAL A 198 7.05 8.77 -15.98
N TRP A 199 7.92 8.26 -16.85
CA TRP A 199 9.01 9.00 -17.49
C TRP A 199 8.58 9.46 -18.87
N ILE A 200 8.05 10.68 -18.96
CA ILE A 200 7.42 11.14 -20.21
C ILE A 200 8.50 11.73 -21.12
N GLN A 201 8.55 11.30 -22.37
CA GLN A 201 9.45 11.87 -23.36
C GLN A 201 8.97 13.26 -23.84
N PHE A 202 9.76 14.30 -23.55
CA PHE A 202 9.45 15.70 -23.91
C PHE A 202 10.34 16.27 -25.04
N TYR A 203 11.03 15.40 -25.78
CA TYR A 203 11.86 15.76 -26.94
C TYR A 203 11.46 14.91 -28.15
N ASN A 204 11.88 15.30 -29.36
CA ASN A 204 11.46 14.70 -30.63
C ASN A 204 9.93 14.68 -30.86
N ASN A 205 9.19 15.54 -30.16
CA ASN A 205 7.73 15.63 -30.19
C ASN A 205 7.30 17.10 -30.26
N PRO A 206 7.16 17.68 -31.48
CA PRO A 206 6.85 19.11 -31.67
C PRO A 206 5.68 19.66 -30.83
N PRO A 207 4.57 18.92 -30.60
CA PRO A 207 3.46 19.40 -29.76
C PRO A 207 3.80 19.60 -28.28
N CYS A 208 4.91 19.02 -27.82
CA CYS A 208 5.27 18.93 -26.41
C CYS A 208 6.67 19.43 -26.08
N GLN A 209 7.52 19.65 -27.07
CA GLN A 209 8.92 19.92 -26.82
C GLN A 209 9.21 21.40 -26.58
N TYR A 210 10.41 21.64 -26.05
CA TYR A 210 11.02 22.96 -26.00
C TYR A 210 11.52 23.39 -27.39
N THR A 211 11.40 24.67 -27.73
CA THR A 211 11.95 25.24 -28.97
C THR A 211 12.52 26.62 -28.70
N ASP A 212 13.83 26.81 -28.92
CA ASP A 212 14.53 28.11 -28.96
C ASP A 212 14.00 29.17 -27.97
N ASN A 213 14.27 28.98 -26.68
CA ASN A 213 13.82 29.82 -25.57
C ASN A 213 12.31 29.89 -25.31
N ASN A 214 11.51 29.07 -25.99
CA ASN A 214 10.09 28.88 -25.74
C ASN A 214 9.81 27.49 -25.15
N PHE A 215 9.21 27.45 -23.95
CA PHE A 215 8.80 26.23 -23.26
C PHE A 215 7.28 26.13 -23.05
N ASP A 216 6.48 26.92 -23.76
CA ASP A 216 5.02 26.97 -23.61
C ASP A 216 4.36 25.65 -24.02
N ASN A 217 4.78 25.04 -25.12
CA ASN A 217 4.29 23.73 -25.57
C ASN A 217 4.59 22.65 -24.52
N LEU A 218 5.81 22.66 -24.00
CA LEU A 218 6.24 21.80 -22.90
C LEU A 218 5.39 22.00 -21.65
N LEU A 219 5.19 23.24 -21.20
CA LEU A 219 4.42 23.52 -20.00
C LEU A 219 2.93 23.19 -20.18
N LYS A 220 2.36 23.45 -21.35
CA LYS A 220 0.98 23.10 -21.68
C LYS A 220 0.77 21.58 -21.67
N ALA A 221 1.68 20.84 -22.31
CA ALA A 221 1.64 19.39 -22.30
C ALA A 221 1.90 18.81 -20.89
N TRP A 222 2.85 19.36 -20.15
CA TRP A 222 3.12 19.01 -18.76
C TRP A 222 1.88 19.16 -17.89
N ASN A 223 1.18 20.30 -17.99
CA ASN A 223 -0.04 20.53 -17.23
C ASN A 223 -1.11 19.50 -17.57
N LEU A 224 -1.34 19.23 -18.86
CA LEU A 224 -2.29 18.22 -19.32
C LEU A 224 -1.98 16.84 -18.74
N TRP A 225 -0.73 16.37 -18.88
CA TRP A 225 -0.28 15.10 -18.30
C TRP A 225 -0.47 15.08 -16.77
N SER A 226 -0.07 16.16 -16.09
CA SER A 226 -0.11 16.24 -14.63
C SER A 226 -1.53 16.16 -14.06
N THR A 227 -2.52 16.67 -14.81
CA THR A 227 -3.94 16.61 -14.41
C THR A 227 -4.65 15.34 -14.84
N SER A 228 -4.15 14.66 -15.89
CA SER A 228 -4.81 13.49 -16.48
C SER A 228 -4.32 12.15 -15.91
N LEU A 229 -3.09 12.09 -15.39
CA LEU A 229 -2.56 10.87 -14.78
C LEU A 229 -3.33 10.48 -13.51
N LYS A 230 -3.81 9.23 -13.46
CA LYS A 230 -4.61 8.71 -12.33
C LYS A 230 -3.78 8.47 -11.06
N ALA A 231 -2.52 8.08 -11.23
CA ALA A 231 -1.60 7.73 -10.15
C ALA A 231 -0.15 7.86 -10.65
N GLY A 232 0.79 7.79 -9.71
CA GLY A 232 2.22 7.81 -10.00
C GLY A 232 2.86 9.19 -9.93
N LYS A 233 4.19 9.20 -9.90
CA LYS A 233 5.02 10.38 -9.96
C LYS A 233 5.48 10.63 -11.40
N MET A 234 5.38 11.87 -11.84
CA MET A 234 5.65 12.29 -13.20
C MET A 234 7.05 12.87 -13.33
N PHE A 235 7.84 12.35 -14.25
CA PHE A 235 9.22 12.76 -14.50
C PHE A 235 9.34 13.39 -15.89
N LEU A 236 10.11 14.48 -15.97
CA LEU A 236 10.45 15.12 -17.22
C LEU A 236 11.57 14.33 -17.91
N GLY A 237 11.25 13.56 -18.95
CA GLY A 237 12.21 12.75 -19.71
C GLY A 237 12.93 13.55 -20.78
N LEU A 238 14.26 13.65 -20.66
CA LEU A 238 15.13 14.46 -21.51
C LEU A 238 16.39 13.70 -21.94
N PRO A 239 16.92 13.98 -23.14
CA PRO A 239 18.27 13.56 -23.50
C PRO A 239 19.27 14.43 -22.74
N ALA A 240 20.36 13.82 -22.26
CA ALA A 240 21.37 14.54 -21.49
C ALA A 240 22.36 15.31 -22.39
N ASP A 241 22.34 15.06 -23.69
CA ASP A 241 23.19 15.73 -24.68
C ASP A 241 22.38 16.20 -25.89
N GLN A 242 22.79 17.32 -26.49
CA GLN A 242 22.11 17.91 -27.64
C GLN A 242 22.14 17.00 -28.86
N THR A 243 23.22 16.25 -29.06
CA THR A 243 23.41 15.36 -30.22
C THR A 243 22.49 14.13 -30.17
N ALA A 244 21.97 13.79 -28.99
CA ALA A 244 21.00 12.72 -28.80
C ALA A 244 19.54 13.17 -29.00
N ALA A 245 19.30 14.48 -29.08
CA ALA A 245 18.00 15.04 -29.44
C ALA A 245 17.95 15.32 -30.94
N GLY A 246 16.99 14.72 -31.66
CA GLY A 246 16.68 15.14 -33.03
C GLY A 246 16.05 16.54 -33.07
N SER A 247 15.22 16.85 -32.07
CA SER A 247 14.70 18.18 -31.78
C SER A 247 14.23 18.24 -30.32
N GLY A 248 14.06 19.45 -29.77
CA GLY A 248 13.52 19.59 -28.42
C GLY A 248 14.52 19.46 -27.27
N TYR A 249 15.83 19.55 -27.55
CA TYR A 249 16.85 19.56 -26.49
C TYR A 249 16.66 20.75 -25.55
N VAL A 250 16.62 20.47 -24.25
CA VAL A 250 16.53 21.50 -23.21
C VAL A 250 17.92 21.75 -22.63
N PRO A 251 18.53 22.94 -22.81
CA PRO A 251 19.79 23.28 -22.15
C PRO A 251 19.67 23.21 -20.62
N ALA A 252 20.71 22.73 -19.94
CA ALA A 252 20.66 22.48 -18.50
C ALA A 252 20.39 23.77 -17.68
N ASP A 253 20.91 24.92 -18.11
CA ASP A 253 20.66 26.24 -17.53
C ASP A 253 19.21 26.68 -17.70
N VAL A 254 18.61 26.46 -18.87
CA VAL A 254 17.20 26.74 -19.15
C VAL A 254 16.31 25.84 -18.32
N LEU A 255 16.64 24.55 -18.22
CA LEU A 255 15.91 23.57 -17.43
C LEU A 255 15.78 24.06 -15.97
N VAL A 256 16.90 24.32 -15.32
CA VAL A 256 16.90 24.65 -13.88
C VAL A 256 16.42 26.07 -13.58
N SER A 257 16.66 27.03 -14.48
CA SER A 257 16.31 28.44 -14.24
C SER A 257 14.88 28.80 -14.63
N LYS A 258 14.31 28.14 -15.64
CA LYS A 258 12.99 28.49 -16.20
C LYS A 258 11.96 27.36 -16.08
N ILE A 259 12.33 26.12 -16.40
CA ILE A 259 11.35 25.02 -16.53
C ILE A 259 11.06 24.35 -15.19
N LEU A 260 12.08 23.91 -14.45
CA LEU A 260 11.93 23.25 -13.15
C LEU A 260 11.07 24.06 -12.16
N PRO A 261 11.25 25.39 -12.00
CA PRO A 261 10.41 26.18 -11.12
C PRO A 261 8.91 26.13 -11.45
N GLU A 262 8.56 25.96 -12.73
CA GLU A 262 7.18 25.90 -13.19
C GLU A 262 6.59 24.49 -13.01
N ILE A 263 7.30 23.46 -13.44
CA ILE A 263 6.77 22.08 -13.42
C ILE A 263 6.73 21.48 -11.99
N LYS A 264 7.60 21.94 -11.09
CA LYS A 264 7.59 21.54 -9.66
C LYS A 264 6.32 21.94 -8.92
N LYS A 265 5.52 22.86 -9.49
CA LYS A 265 4.23 23.26 -8.93
C LYS A 265 3.19 22.12 -9.00
N SER A 266 3.37 21.15 -9.91
CA SER A 266 2.49 19.99 -10.03
C SER A 266 2.66 19.04 -8.84
N SER A 267 1.56 18.68 -8.17
CA SER A 267 1.58 17.85 -6.95
C SER A 267 2.16 16.43 -7.16
N ASN A 268 2.12 15.93 -8.39
CA ASN A 268 2.67 14.65 -8.81
C ASN A 268 4.06 14.76 -9.44
N TYR A 269 4.73 15.93 -9.42
CA TYR A 269 6.13 16.06 -9.82
C TYR A 269 7.00 15.03 -9.08
N GLY A 270 7.79 14.29 -9.85
CA GLY A 270 8.67 13.22 -9.40
C GLY A 270 10.16 13.54 -9.57
N GLY A 271 10.52 14.31 -10.59
CA GLY A 271 11.92 14.62 -10.90
C GLY A 271 12.20 14.75 -12.40
N VAL A 272 13.46 14.52 -12.77
CA VAL A 272 13.94 14.47 -14.17
C VAL A 272 14.34 13.03 -14.50
N MET A 273 14.02 12.56 -15.70
CA MET A 273 14.52 11.30 -16.24
C MET A 273 15.50 11.60 -17.37
N LEU A 274 16.67 10.97 -17.34
CA LEU A 274 17.66 11.04 -18.41
C LEU A 274 17.71 9.71 -19.16
N TRP A 275 17.63 9.76 -20.49
CA TRP A 275 17.50 8.55 -21.31
C TRP A 275 18.82 7.81 -21.56
N SER A 276 19.96 8.27 -21.05
CA SER A 276 21.27 7.67 -21.36
C SER A 276 22.34 8.04 -20.33
N ARG A 277 22.89 7.05 -19.63
CA ARG A 277 24.02 7.23 -18.71
C ARG A 277 25.27 7.71 -19.44
N TYR A 278 25.53 7.16 -20.63
CA TYR A 278 26.66 7.57 -21.46
C TYR A 278 26.64 9.08 -21.75
N GLU A 279 25.52 9.60 -22.21
CA GLU A 279 25.41 11.03 -22.57
C GLU A 279 25.57 11.91 -21.33
N ASP A 280 24.95 11.54 -20.21
CA ASP A 280 25.08 12.28 -18.97
C ASP A 280 26.51 12.29 -18.41
N GLU A 281 27.28 11.22 -18.63
CA GLU A 281 28.71 11.20 -18.32
C GLU A 281 29.46 12.30 -19.05
N THR A 282 29.20 12.37 -20.36
CA THR A 282 29.96 13.22 -21.28
C THR A 282 29.57 14.69 -21.15
N SER A 283 28.28 14.98 -20.94
CA SER A 283 27.78 16.35 -20.86
C SER A 283 27.77 16.91 -19.44
N GLY A 284 27.76 16.06 -18.41
CA GLY A 284 27.65 16.47 -17.01
C GLY A 284 26.27 17.03 -16.64
N TYR A 285 25.23 16.77 -17.44
CA TYR A 285 23.89 17.37 -17.33
C TYR A 285 23.29 17.23 -15.93
N SER A 286 23.28 16.03 -15.35
CA SER A 286 22.79 15.74 -14.00
C SER A 286 23.58 16.49 -12.92
N SER A 287 24.90 16.58 -13.08
CA SER A 287 25.78 17.32 -12.17
C SER A 287 25.45 18.81 -12.19
N TYR A 288 25.10 19.36 -13.36
CA TYR A 288 24.65 20.74 -13.47
C TYR A 288 23.31 20.95 -12.76
N ILE A 289 22.34 20.05 -12.95
CA ILE A 289 21.04 20.11 -12.26
C ILE A 289 21.21 20.12 -10.74
N GLN A 290 22.04 19.22 -10.21
CA GLN A 290 22.25 19.09 -8.78
C GLN A 290 23.01 20.29 -8.16
N ASN A 291 23.89 20.93 -8.94
CA ASN A 291 24.77 22.00 -8.45
C ASN A 291 24.32 23.42 -8.85
N PHE A 292 23.14 23.61 -9.47
CA PHE A 292 22.72 24.91 -10.00
C PHE A 292 22.74 26.07 -8.98
N HIS A 293 22.35 25.82 -7.73
CA HIS A 293 22.39 26.83 -6.67
C HIS A 293 23.81 27.31 -6.32
N LEU A 294 24.85 26.51 -6.62
CA LEU A 294 26.26 26.88 -6.47
C LEU A 294 26.80 27.65 -7.69
N ASN A 295 26.15 27.54 -8.86
CA ASN A 295 26.57 28.17 -10.11
C ASN A 295 26.03 29.59 -10.34
N GLN A 296 25.03 30.06 -9.57
CA GLN A 296 24.47 31.42 -9.69
C GLN A 296 25.39 32.57 -9.19
N THR A 297 26.57 32.27 -8.61
CA THR A 297 27.43 33.28 -7.97
C THR A 297 28.47 33.98 -8.88
N VAL A 298 28.29 33.99 -10.21
CA VAL A 298 29.31 34.52 -11.13
C VAL A 298 28.68 35.36 -12.27
N ASP A 299 28.20 36.61 -12.01
CA ASP A 299 28.23 37.72 -13.02
C ASP A 299 27.70 39.14 -12.60
N SER A 300 27.94 39.67 -11.39
CA SER A 300 27.42 41.04 -11.03
C SER A 300 28.26 41.89 -10.06
N LEU A 301 29.58 41.97 -10.27
CA LEU A 301 30.53 42.38 -9.21
C LEU A 301 30.78 43.88 -8.93
N CYS A 302 30.12 44.85 -9.57
CA CYS A 302 30.46 46.28 -9.38
C CYS A 302 29.27 47.25 -9.21
N THR A 303 28.17 46.80 -8.63
CA THR A 303 27.10 47.68 -8.13
C THR A 303 26.78 47.35 -6.68
N GLN A 304 26.47 48.38 -5.89
CA GLN A 304 26.29 48.28 -4.44
C GLN A 304 25.07 47.41 -4.13
N GLN A 305 25.30 46.13 -3.81
CA GLN A 305 24.30 45.26 -3.19
C GLN A 305 24.48 45.28 -1.67
N SER A 306 23.38 45.10 -0.94
CA SER A 306 23.35 45.15 0.53
C SER A 306 24.47 44.32 1.16
N LEU A 307 25.22 44.93 2.11
CA LEU A 307 26.28 44.26 2.86
C LEU A 307 25.83 42.88 3.37
N ARG A 308 26.60 41.83 3.07
CA ARG A 308 26.35 40.47 3.56
C ARG A 308 26.58 40.36 5.07
N ALA A 309 25.80 39.49 5.73
CA ALA A 309 25.74 39.30 7.19
C ALA A 309 27.08 38.92 7.88
N CYS A 310 28.11 38.52 7.13
CA CYS A 310 29.42 38.12 7.68
C CYS A 310 30.28 39.30 8.16
N ARG A 311 29.85 40.54 7.92
CA ARG A 311 30.51 41.76 8.40
C ARG A 311 29.50 42.66 9.11
N SER A 312 29.09 42.25 10.32
CA SER A 312 28.37 43.13 11.24
C SER A 312 29.27 44.28 11.73
N SER A 313 28.64 45.34 12.21
CA SER A 313 29.12 46.72 12.42
C SER A 313 30.39 46.97 13.26
N GLU A 314 31.19 45.96 13.60
CA GLU A 314 32.44 46.10 14.36
C GLU A 314 33.70 45.67 13.56
N GLY A 315 33.55 45.16 12.33
CA GLY A 315 34.67 44.73 11.47
C GLY A 315 35.17 45.81 10.52
N GLY A 316 35.77 46.89 11.04
CA GLY A 316 36.44 47.90 10.21
C GLY A 316 37.70 47.37 9.52
N PHE A 317 38.05 47.95 8.37
CA PHE A 317 39.43 47.86 7.87
C PHE A 317 40.19 49.07 8.38
N VAL A 318 41.42 48.85 8.84
CA VAL A 318 42.30 49.91 9.29
C VAL A 318 43.40 50.08 8.25
N GLU A 319 43.62 51.32 7.84
CA GLU A 319 44.76 51.65 6.99
C GLU A 319 46.06 51.33 7.76
N SER A 320 46.91 50.51 7.16
CA SER A 320 48.16 50.05 7.76
C SER A 320 49.29 50.05 6.73
N PHE A 321 50.52 50.20 7.22
CA PHE A 321 51.73 50.23 6.42
C PHE A 321 52.57 48.97 6.71
N GLY A 322 52.80 48.17 5.68
CA GLY A 322 53.43 46.87 5.83
C GLY A 322 53.34 46.03 4.56
N ASN A 323 53.76 44.77 4.67
CA ASN A 323 53.71 43.81 3.58
C ASN A 323 52.76 42.66 3.95
N MET A 324 52.00 42.21 2.97
CA MET A 324 51.28 40.94 3.05
C MET A 324 52.22 39.80 2.72
N SER A 325 52.07 38.65 3.39
CA SER A 325 52.93 37.48 3.17
C SER A 325 52.86 36.91 1.74
N ASN A 326 51.77 37.19 1.02
CA ASN A 326 51.51 36.70 -0.34
C ASN A 326 51.19 37.86 -1.31
N VAL A 327 51.35 37.61 -2.61
CA VAL A 327 50.96 38.54 -3.68
C VAL A 327 49.42 38.67 -3.73
N GLY A 328 48.92 39.89 -3.88
CA GLY A 328 47.49 40.18 -3.92
C GLY A 328 46.82 39.68 -5.20
N ILE A 329 45.58 39.22 -5.07
CA ILE A 329 44.78 38.75 -6.21
C ILE A 329 44.17 39.97 -6.88
N GLN A 330 44.52 40.22 -8.15
CA GLN A 330 43.90 41.29 -8.93
C GLN A 330 42.47 40.90 -9.33
N VAL A 331 41.49 41.73 -8.96
CA VAL A 331 40.06 41.42 -9.08
C VAL A 331 39.28 42.47 -9.88
N TYR A 332 39.88 43.62 -10.20
CA TYR A 332 39.26 44.65 -11.04
C TYR A 332 40.34 45.54 -11.66
N ALA A 333 40.13 46.01 -12.90
CA ALA A 333 41.13 46.81 -13.66
C ALA A 333 40.66 48.24 -14.02
N GLY A 334 39.42 48.61 -13.67
CA GLY A 334 38.83 49.90 -14.06
C GLY A 334 39.28 51.10 -13.22
N SER A 335 38.72 52.27 -13.54
CA SER A 335 39.15 53.57 -13.03
C SER A 335 38.80 53.85 -11.55
N ASN A 336 37.80 53.17 -10.98
CA ASN A 336 37.37 53.34 -9.58
C ASN A 336 37.96 52.28 -8.64
N GLY A 337 39.29 52.13 -8.63
CA GLY A 337 39.97 50.99 -8.00
C GLY A 337 39.78 50.85 -6.49
N THR A 338 39.84 51.95 -5.73
CA THR A 338 39.74 51.89 -4.25
C THR A 338 38.31 51.59 -3.77
N GLN A 339 37.31 52.25 -4.34
CA GLN A 339 35.90 52.03 -4.00
C GLN A 339 35.41 50.64 -4.44
N CYS A 340 35.83 50.19 -5.64
CA CYS A 340 35.52 48.82 -6.08
C CYS A 340 36.22 47.78 -5.21
N CYS A 341 37.47 48.01 -4.80
CA CYS A 341 38.18 47.12 -3.88
C CYS A 341 37.49 46.97 -2.55
N GLU A 342 37.04 48.08 -1.97
CA GLU A 342 36.33 48.04 -0.71
C GLU A 342 35.03 47.24 -0.85
N ILE A 343 34.26 47.47 -1.92
CA ILE A 343 33.01 46.74 -2.18
C ILE A 343 33.27 45.25 -2.40
N ILE A 344 34.23 44.90 -3.26
CA ILE A 344 34.61 43.51 -3.58
C ILE A 344 35.10 42.80 -2.31
N CYS A 345 35.95 43.44 -1.52
CA CYS A 345 36.49 42.87 -0.29
C CYS A 345 35.43 42.77 0.81
N ARG A 346 34.55 43.77 0.98
CA ARG A 346 33.44 43.72 1.94
C ARG A 346 32.43 42.63 1.59
N ASN A 347 32.20 42.39 0.30
CA ASN A 347 31.31 41.32 -0.17
C ASN A 347 31.96 39.92 -0.16
N ASN A 348 33.27 39.84 0.08
CA ASN A 348 34.00 38.58 0.24
C ASN A 348 34.35 38.35 1.73
N CYS A 349 33.65 37.41 2.38
CA CYS A 349 33.84 37.10 3.80
C CYS A 349 35.21 36.47 4.13
N SER A 350 35.95 36.06 3.11
CA SER A 350 37.33 35.58 3.25
C SER A 350 38.35 36.70 3.02
N CYS A 351 37.95 37.87 2.53
CA CYS A 351 38.89 38.96 2.30
C CYS A 351 39.40 39.55 3.62
N GLN A 352 40.71 39.59 3.75
CA GLN A 352 41.46 39.98 4.94
C GLN A 352 42.16 41.33 4.76
N ALA A 353 42.51 41.71 3.53
CA ALA A 353 43.01 43.04 3.19
C ALA A 353 42.73 43.43 1.73
N TYR A 354 42.79 44.72 1.39
CA TYR A 354 42.70 45.22 0.00
C TYR A 354 43.56 46.45 -0.26
N ALA A 355 43.90 46.70 -1.53
CA ALA A 355 44.65 47.87 -1.99
C ALA A 355 44.42 48.14 -3.49
N PRO A 356 44.56 49.39 -3.97
CA PRO A 356 44.61 49.66 -5.41
C PRO A 356 45.89 49.10 -6.04
N THR A 357 45.83 48.79 -7.34
CA THR A 357 46.99 48.29 -8.09
C THR A 357 47.93 49.41 -8.58
N ASN A 358 47.45 50.65 -8.71
CA ASN A 358 48.25 51.80 -9.15
C ASN A 358 48.11 53.01 -8.20
N ARG A 359 49.25 53.53 -7.71
CA ARG A 359 49.35 54.63 -6.73
C ARG A 359 49.05 56.02 -7.30
N LYS A 360 49.30 56.28 -8.59
CA LYS A 360 49.21 57.65 -9.13
C LYS A 360 47.78 58.09 -9.43
N ASN A 361 46.89 57.15 -9.69
CA ASN A 361 45.54 57.38 -10.18
C ASN A 361 44.49 56.48 -9.51
N ASN A 362 44.87 55.68 -8.50
CA ASN A 362 43.99 54.78 -7.73
C ASN A 362 43.19 53.78 -8.60
N THR A 363 43.75 53.36 -9.75
CA THR A 363 43.08 52.44 -10.68
C THR A 363 43.43 50.98 -10.40
N GLY A 364 42.47 50.12 -10.74
CA GLY A 364 42.50 48.68 -10.50
C GLY A 364 42.52 48.28 -9.02
N CYS A 365 42.34 46.99 -8.77
CA CYS A 365 42.06 46.45 -7.45
C CYS A 365 42.73 45.11 -7.21
N GLN A 366 43.35 44.97 -6.04
CA GLN A 366 43.82 43.70 -5.52
C GLN A 366 43.31 43.45 -4.09
N ILE A 367 43.03 42.17 -3.79
CA ILE A 367 42.57 41.71 -2.48
C ILE A 367 43.41 40.54 -1.96
N TRP A 368 43.43 40.39 -0.64
CA TRP A 368 44.07 39.29 0.07
C TRP A 368 43.02 38.53 0.88
N LEU A 369 43.13 37.21 0.93
CA LEU A 369 42.14 36.34 1.56
C LEU A 369 42.66 35.72 2.87
N LYS A 370 41.77 34.98 3.57
CA LYS A 370 42.06 34.22 4.78
C LYS A 370 43.31 33.36 4.64
N GLY A 371 44.20 33.45 5.62
CA GLY A 371 45.50 32.75 5.63
C GLY A 371 46.67 33.59 5.13
N THR A 372 46.44 34.89 4.89
CA THR A 372 47.53 35.85 4.67
C THR A 372 47.95 36.46 5.99
N GLU A 373 49.24 36.72 6.13
CA GLU A 373 49.81 37.36 7.31
C GLU A 373 50.21 38.78 6.94
N PHE A 374 49.98 39.71 7.87
CA PHE A 374 50.38 41.10 7.71
C PHE A 374 51.55 41.41 8.63
N VAL A 375 52.66 41.85 8.05
CA VAL A 375 53.86 42.26 8.79
C VAL A 375 53.99 43.76 8.69
N ARG A 376 53.96 44.46 9.85
CA ARG A 376 54.14 45.92 9.92
C ARG A 376 55.55 46.31 9.46
N ALA A 377 55.64 47.36 8.65
CA ALA A 377 56.91 47.93 8.17
C ALA A 377 56.90 49.46 8.27
N SER A 378 58.08 50.10 8.27
CA SER A 378 58.20 51.57 8.38
C SER A 378 57.62 52.30 7.17
N ALA A 379 56.91 53.40 7.42
CA ALA A 379 56.04 54.12 6.50
C ALA A 379 56.69 54.74 5.25
N ASP A 380 58.02 54.63 5.08
CA ASP A 380 58.75 55.41 4.08
C ASP A 380 58.78 54.79 2.67
N LYS A 381 58.35 53.52 2.48
CA LYS A 381 58.42 52.83 1.17
C LYS A 381 57.26 51.86 0.81
N SER A 382 56.21 51.72 1.61
CA SER A 382 55.13 50.73 1.37
C SER A 382 53.80 51.35 0.89
N LEU A 383 53.06 50.65 0.02
CA LEU A 383 51.68 50.98 -0.39
C LEU A 383 50.74 50.95 0.83
N PRO A 384 49.72 51.83 0.93
CA PRO A 384 48.70 51.73 1.96
C PRO A 384 47.84 50.48 1.71
N ILE A 385 47.76 49.61 2.73
CA ILE A 385 46.95 48.38 2.69
C ILE A 385 45.87 48.51 3.76
N TYR A 386 44.62 48.26 3.38
CA TYR A 386 43.48 48.27 4.30
C TYR A 386 43.31 46.87 4.87
N VAL A 387 43.68 46.65 6.14
CA VAL A 387 43.77 45.33 6.79
C VAL A 387 42.64 45.15 7.81
N SER A 388 42.06 43.96 7.87
CA SER A 388 41.03 43.61 8.87
C SER A 388 41.60 43.61 10.29
N VAL A 389 40.86 44.18 11.25
CA VAL A 389 41.24 44.19 12.68
C VAL A 389 41.55 42.79 13.22
N ALA A 390 40.93 41.74 12.68
CA ALA A 390 41.16 40.34 13.05
C ALA A 390 42.55 39.76 12.70
N LEU A 391 43.39 40.49 11.94
CA LEU A 391 44.79 40.11 11.64
C LEU A 391 45.81 40.72 12.60
N LEU A 392 45.35 41.58 13.51
CA LEU A 392 46.20 42.14 14.54
C LEU A 392 46.26 41.15 15.72
N PRO A 393 47.44 40.76 16.21
CA PRO A 393 47.55 39.74 17.26
C PRO A 393 46.90 40.22 18.57
N GLU A 394 45.99 39.40 19.13
CA GLU A 394 45.36 39.56 20.45
C GLU A 394 45.78 38.41 21.40
N ASP A 395 46.13 38.75 22.64
CA ASP A 395 46.55 37.80 23.67
C ASP A 395 45.33 37.13 24.37
N LYS A 396 45.26 35.78 24.41
CA LYS A 396 44.98 34.91 25.62
C LYS A 396 44.15 33.61 25.43
N VAL A 397 44.60 32.59 26.17
CA VAL A 397 43.93 31.55 27.03
C VAL A 397 42.75 30.69 26.51
N ASN A 398 42.88 29.36 26.65
CA ASN A 398 42.03 28.31 26.06
C ASN A 398 40.93 27.74 27.00
N ARG A 399 39.68 27.56 26.51
CA ARG A 399 38.49 26.99 27.21
C ARG A 399 37.71 25.97 26.35
N TRP A 400 38.38 24.99 25.78
CA TRP A 400 37.83 24.02 24.82
C TRP A 400 36.74 23.06 25.35
N TYR A 401 36.61 22.86 26.67
CA TYR A 401 35.70 21.86 27.25
C TYR A 401 34.20 22.17 27.10
N ILE A 402 33.82 23.43 26.82
CA ILE A 402 32.42 23.84 26.64
C ILE A 402 31.82 23.24 25.36
N TRP A 403 32.62 23.14 24.29
CA TRP A 403 32.18 22.60 23.00
C TRP A 403 31.95 21.08 23.03
N LEU A 404 32.64 20.37 23.93
CA LEU A 404 32.48 18.93 24.10
C LEU A 404 31.13 18.60 24.75
N ILE A 405 30.67 19.42 25.70
CA ILE A 405 29.35 19.27 26.34
C ILE A 405 28.21 19.54 25.34
N VAL A 406 28.35 20.57 24.49
CA VAL A 406 27.35 20.92 23.47
C VAL A 406 27.25 19.83 22.38
N GLY A 407 28.39 19.27 21.95
CA GLY A 407 28.44 18.20 20.95
C GLY A 407 27.71 16.93 21.40
N VAL A 408 27.93 16.50 22.65
CA VAL A 408 27.26 15.31 23.19
C VAL A 408 25.75 15.55 23.36
N ALA A 409 25.33 16.73 23.83
CA ALA A 409 23.90 17.06 23.97
C ALA A 409 23.17 17.08 22.61
N ALA A 410 23.80 17.60 21.55
CA ALA A 410 23.21 17.67 20.22
C ALA A 410 23.07 16.28 19.56
N ALA A 411 24.06 15.40 19.74
CA ALA A 411 24.04 14.04 19.19
C ALA A 411 22.85 13.21 19.72
N PHE A 412 22.41 13.44 20.95
CA PHE A 412 21.24 12.78 21.51
C PHE A 412 19.91 13.48 21.19
N ALA A 413 19.89 14.81 21.03
CA ALA A 413 18.65 15.56 20.78
C ALA A 413 18.11 15.43 19.35
N ILE A 414 18.98 15.44 18.34
CA ILE A 414 18.60 15.44 16.92
C ILE A 414 17.82 14.18 16.50
N PRO A 415 18.24 12.95 16.87
CA PRO A 415 17.49 11.74 16.53
C PRO A 415 16.10 11.69 17.18
N VAL A 416 15.97 12.23 18.39
CA VAL A 416 14.70 12.27 19.13
C VAL A 416 13.72 13.25 18.48
N ILE A 417 14.20 14.39 17.98
CA ILE A 417 13.37 15.37 17.27
C ILE A 417 12.91 14.80 15.92
N PHE A 418 13.80 14.14 15.17
CA PHE A 418 13.47 13.55 13.87
C PHE A 418 12.46 12.38 13.98
N SER A 419 12.63 11.51 14.97
CA SER A 419 11.67 10.42 15.23
C SER A 419 10.29 10.96 15.64
N SER A 420 10.26 12.01 16.46
CA SER A 420 9.02 12.70 16.87
C SER A 420 8.31 13.35 15.67
N TRP A 421 9.06 13.98 14.76
CA TRP A 421 8.49 14.63 13.57
C TRP A 421 7.92 13.61 12.57
N ARG A 422 8.64 12.51 12.31
CA ARG A 422 8.13 11.37 11.53
C ARG A 422 6.86 10.78 12.14
N ALA A 423 6.80 10.64 13.47
CA ALA A 423 5.61 10.15 14.16
C ALA A 423 4.42 11.10 14.00
N LEU A 424 4.63 12.42 14.12
CA LEU A 424 3.59 13.43 13.92
C LEU A 424 3.04 13.46 12.49
N TRP A 425 3.90 13.36 11.47
CA TRP A 425 3.46 13.28 10.07
C TRP A 425 2.65 12.01 9.80
N ARG A 426 3.14 10.83 10.23
CA ARG A 426 2.40 9.56 10.10
C ARG A 426 1.02 9.66 10.74
N ASN A 427 0.92 10.28 11.92
CA ASN A 427 -0.34 10.53 12.61
C ASN A 427 -1.27 11.48 11.84
N TYR A 428 -0.74 12.53 11.22
CA TYR A 428 -1.52 13.47 10.40
C TYR A 428 -2.07 12.81 9.13
N LYS A 429 -1.23 12.09 8.36
CA LYS A 429 -1.66 11.39 7.14
C LYS A 429 -2.72 10.33 7.44
N ALA A 430 -2.53 9.54 8.50
CA ALA A 430 -3.53 8.59 8.96
C ALA A 430 -4.85 9.28 9.34
N LYS A 431 -4.81 10.47 9.97
CA LYS A 431 -6.02 11.23 10.34
C LYS A 431 -6.86 11.63 9.12
N VAL A 432 -6.22 12.04 8.02
CA VAL A 432 -6.91 12.45 6.79
C VAL A 432 -7.59 11.25 6.10
N GLU A 433 -6.88 10.13 5.95
CA GLU A 433 -7.43 8.90 5.35
C GLU A 433 -8.60 8.32 6.15
N ARG A 434 -8.52 8.39 7.49
CA ARG A 434 -9.61 7.97 8.38
C ARG A 434 -10.88 8.78 8.14
N LYS A 435 -10.75 10.11 8.00
CA LYS A 435 -11.90 10.99 7.73
C LYS A 435 -12.55 10.67 6.38
N LYS A 436 -11.75 10.47 5.32
CA LYS A 436 -12.26 10.08 3.99
C LYS A 436 -12.98 8.73 4.02
N MET A 437 -12.43 7.74 4.71
CA MET A 437 -13.05 6.40 4.84
C MET A 437 -14.39 6.49 5.58
N GLN A 438 -14.45 7.27 6.65
CA GLN A 438 -15.68 7.49 7.41
C GLN A 438 -16.74 8.20 6.56
N GLU A 439 -16.38 9.27 5.84
CA GLU A 439 -17.30 9.98 4.94
C GLU A 439 -17.83 9.08 3.82
N LYS A 440 -16.97 8.28 3.18
CA LYS A 440 -17.38 7.32 2.14
C LYS A 440 -18.32 6.25 2.66
N LEU A 441 -18.04 5.66 3.83
CA LEU A 441 -18.92 4.64 4.42
C LEU A 441 -20.29 5.23 4.81
N LEU A 442 -20.31 6.46 5.33
CA LEU A 442 -21.56 7.15 5.66
C LEU A 442 -22.42 7.46 4.43
N LEU A 443 -21.77 7.82 3.32
CA LEU A 443 -22.43 7.98 2.02
C LEU A 443 -23.03 6.64 1.54
N ASP A 444 -22.26 5.54 1.60
CA ASP A 444 -22.69 4.20 1.14
C ASP A 444 -23.86 3.61 1.97
N ILE A 445 -23.97 4.01 3.24
CA ILE A 445 -25.05 3.63 4.17
C ILE A 445 -26.35 4.43 3.90
N GLY A 446 -26.31 5.48 3.06
CA GLY A 446 -27.49 6.26 2.67
C GLY A 446 -27.69 7.53 3.50
N GLY A 447 -26.62 8.08 4.09
CA GLY A 447 -26.66 9.36 4.79
C GLY A 447 -26.78 10.54 3.81
N ASN A 448 -27.98 11.06 3.62
CA ASN A 448 -28.14 12.41 3.05
C ASN A 448 -27.51 13.42 4.02
N SER A 449 -26.41 14.05 3.62
CA SER A 449 -25.80 15.17 4.35
C SER A 449 -26.65 16.44 4.19
N ARG A 450 -27.89 16.40 4.67
CA ARG A 450 -28.57 17.61 5.12
C ARG A 450 -28.37 17.64 6.62
N LYS A 451 -27.67 18.68 7.09
CA LYS A 451 -27.39 19.03 8.49
C LYS A 451 -28.55 18.63 9.43
N SER A 452 -28.58 17.38 9.87
CA SER A 452 -29.50 16.93 10.91
C SER A 452 -28.84 17.32 12.22
N LYS A 453 -29.58 18.07 13.05
CA LYS A 453 -29.13 18.61 14.33
C LYS A 453 -28.86 17.55 15.41
N ASN A 454 -29.03 16.26 15.10
CA ASN A 454 -28.71 15.17 16.03
C ASN A 454 -27.30 14.65 15.79
N LYS A 455 -26.41 14.99 16.73
CA LYS A 455 -25.04 14.44 16.83
C LYS A 455 -25.10 12.91 16.93
N GLY A 456 -24.63 12.18 15.91
CA GLY A 456 -24.14 10.80 16.06
C GLY A 456 -24.94 9.65 15.42
N LYS A 457 -26.15 9.85 14.88
CA LYS A 457 -26.94 8.76 14.25
C LYS A 457 -27.14 8.97 12.75
N THR A 458 -27.01 7.91 11.96
CA THR A 458 -27.32 7.93 10.52
C THR A 458 -28.84 7.87 10.26
N SER A 459 -29.25 8.11 9.01
CA SER A 459 -30.65 8.00 8.56
C SER A 459 -31.28 6.62 8.81
N ASN A 460 -30.47 5.56 8.89
CA ASN A 460 -30.93 4.19 9.16
C ASN A 460 -30.91 3.81 10.66
N GLY A 461 -30.69 4.77 11.56
CA GLY A 461 -30.66 4.55 13.01
C GLY A 461 -29.35 3.98 13.57
N ILE A 462 -28.30 3.89 12.75
CA ILE A 462 -26.98 3.35 13.12
C ILE A 462 -26.17 4.46 13.79
N GLU A 463 -25.58 4.15 14.94
CA GLU A 463 -24.81 5.11 15.73
C GLU A 463 -23.31 5.08 15.37
N ILE A 464 -22.69 6.26 15.31
CA ILE A 464 -21.25 6.41 15.16
C ILE A 464 -20.67 6.59 16.57
N PHE A 465 -20.06 5.53 17.09
CA PHE A 465 -19.45 5.55 18.42
C PHE A 465 -18.05 6.17 18.37
N THR A 466 -17.68 6.86 19.45
CA THR A 466 -16.28 7.24 19.69
C THR A 466 -15.52 6.07 20.29
N PHE A 467 -14.22 5.98 20.02
CA PHE A 467 -13.37 4.96 20.61
C PHE A 467 -13.36 5.06 22.14
N GLU A 468 -13.44 6.27 22.69
CA GLU A 468 -13.55 6.50 24.13
C GLU A 468 -14.82 5.88 24.74
N THR A 469 -15.95 5.97 24.03
CA THR A 469 -17.19 5.28 24.43
C THR A 469 -17.00 3.77 24.44
N ILE A 470 -16.36 3.21 23.42
CA ILE A 470 -16.12 1.76 23.30
C ILE A 470 -15.17 1.25 24.39
N VAL A 471 -14.10 1.99 24.66
CA VAL A 471 -13.15 1.67 25.74
C VAL A 471 -13.84 1.70 27.10
N ALA A 472 -14.67 2.71 27.38
CA ALA A 472 -15.42 2.76 28.62
C ALA A 472 -16.41 1.59 28.72
N ALA A 473 -17.12 1.27 27.64
CA ALA A 473 -18.12 0.20 27.63
C ALA A 473 -17.51 -1.19 27.83
N THR A 474 -16.27 -1.41 27.38
CA THR A 474 -15.57 -2.72 27.45
C THR A 474 -14.62 -2.85 28.63
N GLU A 475 -14.57 -1.85 29.52
CA GLU A 475 -13.55 -1.74 30.58
C GLU A 475 -12.12 -1.88 30.01
N ASN A 476 -11.83 -1.08 28.98
CA ASN A 476 -10.58 -1.10 28.24
C ASN A 476 -10.25 -2.46 27.61
N PHE A 477 -11.25 -3.07 26.94
CA PHE A 477 -11.13 -4.39 26.32
C PHE A 477 -10.63 -5.46 27.30
N SER A 478 -11.16 -5.43 28.53
CA SER A 478 -10.82 -6.38 29.58
C SER A 478 -10.97 -7.83 29.09
N ALA A 479 -10.01 -8.69 29.43
CA ALA A 479 -10.09 -10.11 29.10
C ALA A 479 -11.32 -10.77 29.73
N ALA A 480 -11.80 -10.26 30.87
CA ALA A 480 -13.04 -10.71 31.51
C ALA A 480 -14.29 -10.45 30.65
N ASN A 481 -14.23 -9.43 29.79
CA ASN A 481 -15.29 -9.07 28.86
C ASN A 481 -15.13 -9.74 27.49
N LYS A 482 -14.08 -10.52 27.24
CA LYS A 482 -13.88 -11.20 25.96
C LYS A 482 -14.92 -12.32 25.80
N LEU A 483 -15.77 -12.20 24.78
CA LEU A 483 -16.77 -13.21 24.43
C LEU A 483 -16.19 -14.32 23.55
N GLY A 484 -15.23 -13.98 22.71
CA GLY A 484 -14.55 -14.92 21.81
C GLY A 484 -13.56 -14.21 20.88
N GLU A 485 -12.81 -14.98 20.11
CA GLU A 485 -11.91 -14.47 19.05
C GLU A 485 -11.91 -15.45 17.88
N GLY A 486 -12.14 -14.95 16.67
CA GLY A 486 -12.08 -15.72 15.43
C GLY A 486 -11.07 -15.13 14.45
N GLY A 487 -11.07 -15.62 13.20
CA GLY A 487 -10.18 -15.12 12.14
C GLY A 487 -10.30 -13.62 11.84
N PHE A 488 -11.37 -12.98 12.33
CA PHE A 488 -11.67 -11.55 12.13
C PHE A 488 -11.30 -10.67 13.34
N GLY A 489 -10.82 -11.25 14.43
CA GLY A 489 -10.43 -10.55 15.66
C GLY A 489 -11.35 -10.81 16.86
N PRO A 490 -11.03 -10.22 18.02
CA PRO A 490 -11.73 -10.46 19.27
C PRO A 490 -13.08 -9.72 19.35
N VAL A 491 -14.04 -10.37 20.02
CA VAL A 491 -15.36 -9.82 20.36
C VAL A 491 -15.46 -9.67 21.87
N TYR A 492 -15.95 -8.51 22.31
CA TYR A 492 -16.11 -8.18 23.73
C TYR A 492 -17.57 -7.90 24.06
N LYS A 493 -17.99 -8.25 25.27
CA LYS A 493 -19.18 -7.70 25.91
C LYS A 493 -18.87 -6.27 26.31
N GLY A 494 -19.83 -5.37 26.15
CA GLY A 494 -19.73 -4.04 26.73
C GLY A 494 -21.08 -3.53 27.18
N THR A 495 -21.05 -2.51 28.05
CA THR A 495 -22.24 -1.85 28.57
C THR A 495 -22.17 -0.37 28.21
N LEU A 496 -23.13 0.08 27.39
CA LEU A 496 -23.24 1.49 27.00
C LEU A 496 -23.75 2.35 28.17
N ARG A 497 -23.69 3.67 28.02
CA ARG A 497 -24.06 4.64 29.09
C ARG A 497 -25.52 4.54 29.52
N ASP A 498 -26.38 4.10 28.62
CA ASP A 498 -27.80 3.83 28.83
C ASP A 498 -28.07 2.44 29.41
N GLN A 499 -27.03 1.75 29.90
CA GLN A 499 -27.07 0.38 30.42
C GLN A 499 -27.41 -0.69 29.38
N GLN A 500 -27.40 -0.33 28.08
CA GLN A 500 -27.59 -1.32 27.03
C GLN A 500 -26.35 -2.21 26.91
N GLU A 501 -26.54 -3.53 27.06
CA GLU A 501 -25.50 -4.51 26.78
C GLU A 501 -25.32 -4.70 25.26
N VAL A 502 -24.06 -4.72 24.82
CA VAL A 502 -23.68 -4.79 23.41
C VAL A 502 -22.54 -5.77 23.19
N ALA A 503 -22.45 -6.31 21.97
CA ALA A 503 -21.31 -7.08 21.50
C ALA A 503 -20.43 -6.22 20.59
N ILE A 504 -19.15 -6.12 20.91
CA ILE A 504 -18.18 -5.20 20.29
C ILE A 504 -17.12 -6.05 19.58
N LYS A 505 -17.25 -6.17 18.25
CA LYS A 505 -16.31 -6.89 17.39
C LYS A 505 -15.21 -5.93 16.96
N ARG A 506 -13.99 -6.14 17.48
CA ARG A 506 -12.80 -5.35 17.17
C ARG A 506 -11.98 -6.09 16.13
N LEU A 507 -11.85 -5.52 14.93
CA LEU A 507 -11.18 -6.21 13.85
C LEU A 507 -9.66 -6.18 14.00
N SER A 508 -9.02 -7.29 13.61
CA SER A 508 -7.57 -7.43 13.67
C SER A 508 -6.85 -6.42 12.76
N LYS A 509 -5.70 -5.91 13.24
CA LYS A 509 -4.85 -4.93 12.54
C LYS A 509 -3.94 -5.58 11.48
N SER A 510 -3.80 -6.90 11.47
CA SER A 510 -2.73 -7.61 10.76
C SER A 510 -3.08 -8.11 9.35
N SER A 511 -4.31 -7.93 8.86
CA SER A 511 -4.70 -8.42 7.52
C SER A 511 -5.30 -7.32 6.63
N GLY A 512 -4.84 -7.24 5.37
CA GLY A 512 -5.48 -6.39 4.34
C GLY A 512 -6.93 -6.80 4.05
N GLN A 513 -7.27 -8.04 4.40
CA GLN A 513 -8.60 -8.62 4.27
C GLN A 513 -9.62 -8.03 5.27
N GLY A 514 -9.21 -7.78 6.52
CA GLY A 514 -10.13 -7.30 7.57
C GLY A 514 -10.77 -5.95 7.28
N VAL A 515 -10.12 -5.08 6.50
CA VAL A 515 -10.70 -3.79 6.09
C VAL A 515 -11.81 -3.95 5.03
N ILE A 516 -11.66 -4.92 4.13
CA ILE A 516 -12.68 -5.22 3.10
C ILE A 516 -13.91 -5.81 3.78
N GLU A 517 -13.72 -6.78 4.66
CA GLU A 517 -14.78 -7.44 5.42
C GLU A 517 -15.51 -6.47 6.33
N PHE A 518 -14.79 -5.57 7.04
CA PHE A 518 -15.40 -4.51 7.83
C PHE A 518 -16.40 -3.69 7.01
N LYS A 519 -15.95 -3.20 5.85
CA LYS A 519 -16.77 -2.33 4.99
C LYS A 519 -17.98 -3.10 4.46
N ASN A 520 -17.78 -4.36 4.11
CA ASN A 520 -18.82 -5.23 3.60
C ASN A 520 -19.88 -5.50 4.67
N GLU A 521 -19.45 -5.95 5.85
CA GLU A 521 -20.30 -6.24 7.00
C GLU A 521 -21.06 -4.98 7.44
N ALA A 522 -20.37 -3.84 7.63
CA ALA A 522 -21.00 -2.57 7.97
C ALA A 522 -22.06 -2.13 6.94
N LYS A 523 -21.75 -2.24 5.65
CA LYS A 523 -22.66 -1.81 4.56
C LYS A 523 -23.88 -2.70 4.44
N LEU A 524 -23.73 -4.01 4.60
CA LEU A 524 -24.81 -4.99 4.52
C LEU A 524 -25.71 -4.90 5.75
N MET A 525 -25.13 -4.99 6.94
CA MET A 525 -25.88 -4.98 8.19
C MET A 525 -26.58 -3.64 8.45
N ALA A 526 -26.09 -2.56 7.84
CA ALA A 526 -26.78 -1.28 7.84
C ALA A 526 -28.10 -1.24 7.03
N LYS A 527 -28.30 -2.20 6.12
CA LYS A 527 -29.43 -2.24 5.18
C LYS A 527 -30.35 -3.42 5.42
N LEU A 528 -29.87 -4.46 6.10
CA LEU A 528 -30.60 -5.68 6.42
C LEU A 528 -31.28 -5.52 7.79
N GLN A 529 -32.57 -5.84 7.86
CA GLN A 529 -33.35 -5.78 9.09
C GLN A 529 -34.32 -6.96 9.09
N HIS A 530 -34.13 -7.88 10.03
CA HIS A 530 -34.94 -9.09 10.18
C HIS A 530 -34.76 -9.66 11.60
N THR A 531 -35.76 -10.36 12.12
CA THR A 531 -35.75 -10.94 13.48
C THR A 531 -34.61 -11.96 13.67
N HIS A 532 -34.38 -12.78 12.64
CA HIS A 532 -33.34 -13.83 12.61
C HIS A 532 -31.97 -13.38 12.08
N LEU A 533 -31.69 -12.08 12.04
CA LEU A 533 -30.37 -11.53 11.74
C LEU A 533 -29.89 -10.72 12.95
N VAL A 534 -28.58 -10.78 13.25
CA VAL A 534 -28.01 -9.95 14.33
C VAL A 534 -28.09 -8.48 13.93
N LYS A 535 -28.63 -7.63 14.80
CA LYS A 535 -28.77 -6.19 14.53
C LYS A 535 -27.46 -5.44 14.78
N LEU A 536 -26.98 -4.74 13.75
CA LEU A 536 -25.91 -3.74 13.89
C LEU A 536 -26.49 -2.47 14.54
N LEU A 537 -25.95 -2.10 15.70
CA LEU A 537 -26.32 -0.88 16.43
C LEU A 537 -25.46 0.30 15.98
N GLY A 538 -24.20 0.06 15.66
CA GLY A 538 -23.26 1.12 15.29
C GLY A 538 -21.89 0.64 14.89
N PHE A 539 -21.02 1.60 14.60
CA PHE A 539 -19.62 1.33 14.31
C PHE A 539 -18.72 2.46 14.81
N CYS A 540 -17.45 2.13 15.02
CA CYS A 540 -16.39 3.08 15.33
C CYS A 540 -15.25 2.96 14.30
N ILE A 541 -14.96 4.08 13.64
CA ILE A 541 -13.81 4.26 12.75
C ILE A 541 -13.00 5.42 13.31
N GLN A 542 -12.15 5.13 14.29
CA GLN A 542 -11.29 6.13 14.92
C GLN A 542 -9.91 5.54 15.07
N ARG A 543 -8.90 6.30 14.69
CA ARG A 543 -7.53 5.80 14.54
C ARG A 543 -7.50 4.54 13.63
N ASP A 544 -6.65 3.58 13.96
CA ASP A 544 -6.52 2.32 13.21
C ASP A 544 -7.52 1.28 13.70
N GLU A 545 -8.49 1.70 14.53
CA GLU A 545 -9.53 0.84 15.06
C GLU A 545 -10.71 0.80 14.09
N ARG A 546 -11.18 -0.41 13.83
CA ARG A 546 -12.38 -0.71 13.06
C ARG A 546 -13.22 -1.64 13.92
N ILE A 547 -14.32 -1.10 14.42
CA ILE A 547 -15.12 -1.75 15.45
C ILE A 547 -16.58 -1.73 15.02
N LEU A 548 -17.22 -2.88 15.10
CA LEU A 548 -18.67 -3.04 14.88
C LEU A 548 -19.33 -3.29 16.24
N VAL A 549 -20.48 -2.65 16.45
CA VAL A 549 -21.25 -2.74 17.69
C VAL A 549 -22.60 -3.37 17.35
N TYR A 550 -22.85 -4.53 17.92
CA TYR A 550 -24.05 -5.35 17.74
C TYR A 550 -24.86 -5.41 19.03
N GLU A 551 -26.13 -5.80 18.91
CA GLU A 551 -26.88 -6.30 20.05
C GLU A 551 -26.15 -7.50 20.70
N TYR A 552 -26.18 -7.57 22.04
CA TYR A 552 -25.56 -8.66 22.77
C TYR A 552 -26.43 -9.92 22.73
N MET A 553 -25.77 -11.07 22.52
CA MET A 553 -26.40 -12.40 22.47
C MET A 553 -26.01 -13.18 23.73
N PRO A 554 -26.88 -13.25 24.76
CA PRO A 554 -26.53 -13.85 26.05
C PRO A 554 -26.33 -15.37 25.98
N ASN A 555 -27.04 -16.04 25.06
CA ASN A 555 -26.95 -17.48 24.86
C ASN A 555 -25.91 -17.86 23.80
N LYS A 556 -24.91 -17.01 23.52
CA LYS A 556 -23.73 -17.35 22.69
C LYS A 556 -24.12 -17.93 21.32
N SER A 557 -23.28 -18.80 20.75
CA SER A 557 -23.44 -19.43 19.44
C SER A 557 -24.02 -20.85 19.56
N LEU A 558 -24.61 -21.36 18.48
CA LEU A 558 -25.24 -22.68 18.44
C LEU A 558 -24.24 -23.83 18.68
N ASP A 559 -23.02 -23.71 18.17
CA ASP A 559 -21.95 -24.69 18.34
C ASP A 559 -21.55 -24.91 19.82
N PHE A 560 -21.72 -23.88 20.66
CA PHE A 560 -21.49 -23.94 22.11
C PHE A 560 -22.38 -24.97 22.81
N TYR A 561 -23.57 -25.23 22.27
CA TYR A 561 -24.51 -26.23 22.78
C TYR A 561 -24.43 -27.54 22.01
N LEU A 562 -24.30 -27.49 20.68
CA LEU A 562 -24.37 -28.71 19.86
C LEU A 562 -23.24 -29.70 20.14
N PHE A 563 -22.02 -29.19 20.36
CA PHE A 563 -20.82 -30.03 20.38
C PHE A 563 -20.20 -30.20 21.77
N ASP A 564 -20.83 -29.64 22.80
CA ASP A 564 -20.44 -29.84 24.19
C ASP A 564 -21.34 -30.92 24.82
N SER A 565 -20.74 -32.04 25.22
CA SER A 565 -21.45 -33.20 25.76
C SER A 565 -22.27 -32.89 27.01
N THR A 566 -21.90 -31.85 27.78
CA THR A 566 -22.61 -31.43 28.99
C THR A 566 -23.78 -30.49 28.68
N ARG A 567 -23.74 -29.79 27.55
CA ARG A 567 -24.73 -28.77 27.17
C ARG A 567 -25.70 -29.21 26.09
N LYS A 568 -25.39 -30.30 25.37
CA LYS A 568 -26.24 -30.84 24.29
C LYS A 568 -27.70 -31.04 24.72
N ASN A 569 -27.91 -31.41 25.98
CA ASN A 569 -29.21 -31.70 26.58
C ASN A 569 -30.04 -30.43 26.88
N LEU A 570 -29.46 -29.22 26.79
CA LEU A 570 -30.19 -27.96 26.95
C LEU A 570 -31.00 -27.58 25.69
N LEU A 571 -30.62 -28.15 24.54
CA LEU A 571 -31.33 -28.05 23.27
C LEU A 571 -32.22 -29.27 23.09
N ASP A 572 -33.45 -29.17 23.62
CA ASP A 572 -34.51 -30.12 23.29
C ASP A 572 -34.93 -30.02 21.81
N TRP A 573 -35.78 -30.96 21.39
CA TRP A 573 -36.29 -31.03 20.03
C TRP A 573 -36.96 -29.73 19.57
N GLU A 574 -37.83 -29.15 20.41
CA GLU A 574 -38.60 -27.95 20.05
C GLU A 574 -37.69 -26.77 19.80
N LYS A 575 -36.69 -26.55 20.67
CA LYS A 575 -35.67 -25.53 20.47
C LYS A 575 -34.87 -25.75 19.19
N ARG A 576 -34.45 -26.99 18.90
CA ARG A 576 -33.72 -27.31 17.66
C ARG A 576 -34.55 -27.03 16.43
N LEU A 577 -35.83 -27.40 16.43
CA LEU A 577 -36.75 -27.13 15.33
C LEU A 577 -36.99 -25.63 15.14
N ASN A 578 -37.19 -24.88 16.24
CA ASN A 578 -37.30 -23.43 16.21
C ASN A 578 -36.03 -22.76 15.67
N ILE A 579 -34.84 -23.27 16.04
CA ILE A 579 -33.56 -22.81 15.52
C ILE A 579 -33.45 -23.08 14.01
N ILE A 580 -33.77 -24.30 13.55
CA ILE A 580 -33.75 -24.66 12.12
C ILE A 580 -34.71 -23.77 11.32
N GLY A 581 -35.94 -23.60 11.81
CA GLY A 581 -36.95 -22.76 11.19
C GLY A 581 -36.53 -21.28 11.10
N GLY A 582 -35.99 -20.73 12.19
CA GLY A 582 -35.53 -19.35 12.23
C GLY A 582 -34.33 -19.09 11.31
N ILE A 583 -33.37 -20.01 11.23
CA ILE A 583 -32.26 -19.92 10.26
C ILE A 583 -32.81 -19.93 8.83
N ALA A 584 -33.76 -20.84 8.53
CA ALA A 584 -34.36 -20.94 7.20
C ALA A 584 -35.08 -19.64 6.80
N GLN A 585 -35.85 -19.05 7.72
CA GLN A 585 -36.50 -17.76 7.51
C GLN A 585 -35.50 -16.62 7.31
N GLY A 586 -34.40 -16.60 8.08
CA GLY A 586 -33.32 -15.63 7.93
C GLY A 586 -32.66 -15.67 6.55
N LEU A 587 -32.34 -16.87 6.05
CA LEU A 587 -31.78 -17.05 4.70
C LEU A 587 -32.80 -16.72 3.59
N LEU A 588 -34.07 -17.11 3.76
CA LEU A 588 -35.13 -16.76 2.82
C LEU A 588 -35.26 -15.23 2.68
N TYR A 589 -35.18 -14.51 3.80
CA TYR A 589 -35.13 -13.05 3.77
C TYR A 589 -33.95 -12.54 2.91
N LEU A 590 -32.72 -13.02 3.14
CA LEU A 590 -31.52 -12.60 2.42
C LEU A 590 -31.58 -12.91 0.91
N HIS A 591 -32.18 -14.04 0.54
CA HIS A 591 -32.22 -14.51 -0.84
C HIS A 591 -33.35 -13.87 -1.65
N LYS A 592 -34.50 -13.60 -1.01
CA LYS A 592 -35.74 -13.24 -1.72
C LYS A 592 -36.36 -11.91 -1.29
N TYR A 593 -36.45 -11.63 0.00
CA TYR A 593 -37.26 -10.51 0.51
C TYR A 593 -36.48 -9.24 0.86
N SER A 594 -35.15 -9.32 0.97
CA SER A 594 -34.30 -8.14 1.09
C SER A 594 -34.24 -7.37 -0.24
N ARG A 595 -34.08 -6.05 -0.15
CA ARG A 595 -33.95 -5.17 -1.34
C ARG A 595 -32.74 -5.51 -2.21
N LEU A 596 -31.75 -6.15 -1.61
CA LEU A 596 -30.55 -6.67 -2.26
C LEU A 596 -30.58 -8.18 -2.10
N LYS A 597 -30.31 -8.94 -3.15
CA LYS A 597 -30.08 -10.39 -3.01
C LYS A 597 -28.71 -10.57 -2.35
N VAL A 598 -28.67 -11.21 -1.18
CA VAL A 598 -27.44 -11.39 -0.40
C VAL A 598 -27.15 -12.87 -0.24
N ILE A 599 -25.92 -13.28 -0.53
CA ILE A 599 -25.43 -14.65 -0.31
C ILE A 599 -24.40 -14.61 0.82
N HIS A 600 -24.59 -15.40 1.87
CA HIS A 600 -23.82 -15.35 3.11
C HIS A 600 -22.40 -15.92 2.93
N ARG A 601 -22.28 -17.08 2.28
CA ARG A 601 -21.03 -17.81 1.97
C ARG A 601 -20.24 -18.42 3.15
N ASP A 602 -20.48 -17.99 4.38
CA ASP A 602 -19.87 -18.59 5.58
C ASP A 602 -20.91 -18.99 6.63
N LEU A 603 -21.96 -19.71 6.22
CA LEU A 603 -22.98 -20.19 7.16
C LEU A 603 -22.50 -21.46 7.87
N LYS A 604 -22.48 -21.45 9.20
CA LYS A 604 -22.05 -22.55 10.09
C LYS A 604 -22.63 -22.37 11.49
N ALA A 605 -22.55 -23.41 12.33
CA ALA A 605 -23.09 -23.38 13.69
C ALA A 605 -22.47 -22.25 14.56
N GLY A 606 -21.18 -21.98 14.41
CA GLY A 606 -20.51 -20.88 15.13
C GLY A 606 -20.97 -19.47 14.72
N ASN A 607 -21.63 -19.32 13.56
CA ASN A 607 -22.15 -18.04 13.07
C ASN A 607 -23.66 -17.88 13.34
N ILE A 608 -24.30 -18.84 14.01
CA ILE A 608 -25.67 -18.71 14.51
C ILE A 608 -25.61 -18.35 15.98
N LEU A 609 -25.98 -17.12 16.33
CA LEU A 609 -26.08 -16.68 17.72
C LEU A 609 -27.49 -16.88 18.25
N LEU A 610 -27.62 -17.02 19.56
CA LEU A 610 -28.88 -17.24 20.26
C LEU A 610 -29.16 -16.05 21.18
N ASP A 611 -30.36 -15.47 21.02
CA ASP A 611 -30.83 -14.42 21.94
C ASP A 611 -31.31 -15.02 23.27
N HIS A 612 -31.78 -14.16 24.18
CA HIS A 612 -32.26 -14.55 25.50
C HIS A 612 -33.41 -15.59 25.51
N GLU A 613 -34.15 -15.72 24.41
CA GLU A 613 -35.28 -16.64 24.25
C GLU A 613 -34.86 -17.90 23.47
N MET A 614 -33.56 -18.07 23.20
CA MET A 614 -32.98 -19.14 22.35
C MET A 614 -33.40 -19.05 20.88
N ASN A 615 -33.82 -17.87 20.39
CA ASN A 615 -34.11 -17.69 18.98
C ASN A 615 -32.80 -17.50 18.19
N PRO A 616 -32.69 -18.07 16.97
CA PRO A 616 -31.49 -17.97 16.16
C PRO A 616 -31.36 -16.61 15.47
N LYS A 617 -30.12 -16.10 15.42
CA LYS A 617 -29.72 -14.93 14.65
C LYS A 617 -28.46 -15.21 13.85
N ILE A 618 -28.54 -15.07 12.53
CA ILE A 618 -27.40 -15.23 11.63
C ILE A 618 -26.47 -14.02 11.80
N SER A 619 -25.18 -14.30 11.92
CA SER A 619 -24.11 -13.33 12.14
C SER A 619 -22.94 -13.53 11.17
N ASP A 620 -21.99 -12.59 11.18
CA ASP A 620 -20.74 -12.63 10.40
C ASP A 620 -20.86 -12.48 8.88
N PHE A 621 -21.36 -11.32 8.45
CA PHE A 621 -21.55 -10.96 7.04
C PHE A 621 -20.26 -10.45 6.36
N GLY A 622 -19.09 -10.62 6.98
CA GLY A 622 -17.81 -10.16 6.42
C GLY A 622 -17.55 -10.74 5.03
N MET A 623 -17.92 -12.02 4.84
CA MET A 623 -17.78 -12.72 3.56
C MET A 623 -18.99 -12.60 2.63
N ALA A 624 -20.10 -11.96 3.00
CA ALA A 624 -21.30 -11.98 2.16
C ALA A 624 -21.14 -11.22 0.83
N ARG A 625 -21.93 -11.55 -0.20
CA ARG A 625 -21.92 -10.81 -1.50
C ARG A 625 -23.30 -10.28 -1.86
N ILE A 626 -23.32 -9.09 -2.45
CA ILE A 626 -24.52 -8.45 -3.00
C ILE A 626 -24.65 -8.83 -4.47
N PHE A 627 -25.80 -9.37 -4.86
CA PHE A 627 -26.18 -9.67 -6.23
C PHE A 627 -27.22 -8.68 -6.72
N GLY A 628 -27.10 -8.26 -7.98
CA GLY A 628 -28.19 -7.56 -8.66
C GLY A 628 -29.41 -8.47 -8.76
N VAL A 629 -30.63 -7.92 -8.60
CA VAL A 629 -31.89 -8.69 -8.54
C VAL A 629 -32.04 -9.67 -9.72
N ARG A 630 -31.48 -9.34 -10.89
CA ARG A 630 -31.55 -10.13 -12.14
C ARG A 630 -30.42 -11.14 -12.35
N ALA A 631 -29.34 -11.09 -11.57
CA ALA A 631 -28.25 -12.07 -11.68
C ALA A 631 -28.62 -13.33 -10.87
N SER A 632 -28.47 -14.50 -11.48
CA SER A 632 -28.70 -15.81 -10.87
C SER A 632 -27.41 -16.47 -10.38
N GLU A 633 -26.31 -16.29 -11.12
CA GLU A 633 -25.02 -16.92 -10.87
C GLU A 633 -23.86 -15.98 -11.29
N GLU A 634 -22.74 -16.02 -10.58
CA GLU A 634 -21.49 -15.32 -10.91
C GLU A 634 -20.29 -16.24 -10.64
N ASN A 635 -19.21 -16.10 -11.43
CA ASN A 635 -17.94 -16.79 -11.16
C ASN A 635 -16.99 -15.88 -10.36
N THR A 636 -16.23 -16.47 -9.44
CA THR A 636 -15.18 -15.77 -8.68
C THR A 636 -13.90 -16.60 -8.62
N ASN A 637 -12.77 -15.95 -8.89
CA ASN A 637 -11.43 -16.54 -8.67
C ASN A 637 -11.04 -16.54 -7.17
N ARG A 638 -11.91 -16.01 -6.31
CA ARG A 638 -11.70 -15.89 -4.87
C ARG A 638 -12.72 -16.71 -4.09
N VAL A 639 -12.36 -17.96 -3.80
CA VAL A 639 -13.12 -18.87 -2.93
C VAL A 639 -12.78 -18.60 -1.47
N VAL A 640 -13.79 -18.34 -0.65
CA VAL A 640 -13.68 -18.07 0.79
C VAL A 640 -14.87 -18.68 1.52
N GLY A 641 -14.66 -19.24 2.70
CA GLY A 641 -15.69 -19.89 3.51
C GLY A 641 -15.10 -20.97 4.40
N THR A 642 -15.93 -21.63 5.20
CA THR A 642 -15.50 -22.69 6.11
C THR A 642 -15.53 -24.06 5.43
N TYR A 643 -14.40 -24.75 5.43
CA TYR A 643 -14.30 -26.11 4.89
C TYR A 643 -15.28 -27.07 5.57
N GLY A 644 -15.95 -27.91 4.78
CA GLY A 644 -17.03 -28.78 5.23
C GLY A 644 -18.44 -28.16 5.10
N TYR A 645 -18.56 -26.84 5.00
CA TYR A 645 -19.85 -26.17 4.72
C TYR A 645 -19.94 -25.66 3.28
N MET A 646 -18.81 -25.54 2.59
CA MET A 646 -18.77 -25.06 1.20
C MET A 646 -19.36 -26.08 0.23
N ALA A 647 -20.26 -25.60 -0.63
CA ALA A 647 -20.80 -26.38 -1.75
C ALA A 647 -19.68 -26.74 -2.75
N PRO A 648 -19.74 -27.92 -3.40
CA PRO A 648 -18.68 -28.39 -4.29
C PRO A 648 -18.48 -27.48 -5.51
N GLU A 649 -19.55 -26.98 -6.13
CA GLU A 649 -19.46 -26.11 -7.29
C GLU A 649 -18.80 -24.76 -6.97
N TYR A 650 -18.94 -24.31 -5.72
CA TYR A 650 -18.28 -23.11 -5.24
C TYR A 650 -16.80 -23.38 -4.91
N ALA A 651 -16.52 -24.49 -4.24
CA ALA A 651 -15.17 -24.86 -3.83
C ALA A 651 -14.26 -25.19 -5.03
N ILE A 652 -14.80 -25.85 -6.05
CA ILE A 652 -14.05 -26.34 -7.22
C ILE A 652 -14.00 -25.29 -8.33
N ASN A 653 -15.16 -24.71 -8.68
CA ASN A 653 -15.30 -23.87 -9.88
C ASN A 653 -15.51 -22.38 -9.56
N GLY A 654 -15.59 -22.00 -8.28
CA GLY A 654 -15.84 -20.62 -7.88
C GLY A 654 -17.23 -20.10 -8.26
N VAL A 655 -18.21 -20.99 -8.48
CA VAL A 655 -19.58 -20.61 -8.86
C VAL A 655 -20.34 -20.10 -7.63
N VAL A 656 -20.86 -18.89 -7.69
CA VAL A 656 -21.62 -18.26 -6.60
C VAL A 656 -23.08 -18.12 -6.99
N SER A 657 -23.95 -18.79 -6.23
CA SER A 657 -25.40 -18.72 -6.36
C SER A 657 -26.07 -18.88 -4.99
N ILE A 658 -27.37 -18.63 -4.86
CA ILE A 658 -28.09 -18.84 -3.59
C ILE A 658 -28.02 -20.29 -3.10
N LYS A 659 -27.74 -21.25 -4.00
CA LYS A 659 -27.71 -22.69 -3.71
C LYS A 659 -26.50 -23.10 -2.88
N ILE A 660 -25.48 -22.25 -2.76
CA ILE A 660 -24.31 -22.53 -1.91
C ILE A 660 -24.63 -22.33 -0.43
N ASP A 661 -25.48 -21.35 -0.11
CA ASP A 661 -26.01 -21.15 1.24
C ASP A 661 -27.01 -22.26 1.60
N VAL A 662 -27.80 -22.74 0.62
CA VAL A 662 -28.70 -23.90 0.81
C VAL A 662 -27.90 -25.15 1.19
N PHE A 663 -26.79 -25.42 0.51
CA PHE A 663 -25.90 -26.51 0.88
C PHE A 663 -25.36 -26.36 2.31
N SER A 664 -24.86 -25.17 2.64
CA SER A 664 -24.36 -24.86 3.99
C SER A 664 -25.44 -25.05 5.07
N PHE A 665 -26.69 -24.65 4.77
CA PHE A 665 -27.85 -24.87 5.63
C PHE A 665 -28.15 -26.35 5.82
N GLY A 666 -28.07 -27.16 4.77
CA GLY A 666 -28.26 -28.62 4.85
C GLY A 666 -27.26 -29.28 5.81
N VAL A 667 -25.98 -28.91 5.72
CA VAL A 667 -24.95 -29.36 6.66
C VAL A 667 -25.31 -28.95 8.09
N LEU A 668 -25.62 -27.67 8.29
CA LEU A 668 -25.98 -27.13 9.60
C LEU A 668 -27.23 -27.79 10.19
N LEU A 669 -28.22 -28.12 9.36
CA LEU A 669 -29.41 -28.84 9.77
C LEU A 669 -29.05 -30.23 10.30
N LEU A 670 -28.24 -31.00 9.56
CA LEU A 670 -27.80 -32.33 9.98
C LEU A 670 -26.98 -32.27 11.27
N GLU A 671 -26.11 -31.28 11.43
CA GLU A 671 -25.38 -31.05 12.69
C GLU A 671 -26.33 -30.71 13.85
N THR A 672 -27.32 -29.86 13.59
CA THR A 672 -28.32 -29.44 14.59
C THR A 672 -29.19 -30.61 15.03
N LEU A 673 -29.50 -31.56 14.16
CA LEU A 673 -30.24 -32.77 14.52
C LEU A 673 -29.37 -33.78 15.29
N SER A 674 -28.18 -34.06 14.78
CA SER A 674 -27.33 -35.13 15.30
C SER A 674 -26.50 -34.75 16.52
N GLY A 675 -26.23 -33.45 16.73
CA GLY A 675 -25.21 -33.00 17.69
C GLY A 675 -23.78 -33.39 17.30
N LYS A 676 -23.57 -33.83 16.05
CA LYS A 676 -22.29 -34.30 15.50
C LYS A 676 -21.70 -33.24 14.57
N LYS A 677 -20.39 -33.00 14.63
CA LYS A 677 -19.64 -32.08 13.74
C LYS A 677 -19.38 -32.69 12.37
N ASN A 678 -19.60 -31.96 11.28
CA ASN A 678 -19.40 -32.52 9.93
C ASN A 678 -17.99 -33.09 9.67
N ASN A 679 -16.93 -32.54 10.28
CA ASN A 679 -15.53 -32.91 10.01
C ASN A 679 -14.99 -34.08 10.86
N SER A 680 -15.81 -34.74 11.70
CA SER A 680 -15.36 -35.91 12.46
C SER A 680 -15.58 -37.21 11.68
N ARG A 681 -14.78 -38.25 12.00
CA ARG A 681 -14.95 -39.60 11.44
C ARG A 681 -16.00 -40.34 12.27
N TYR A 682 -17.12 -40.72 11.64
CA TYR A 682 -18.25 -41.35 12.33
C TYR A 682 -18.34 -42.86 12.16
N ASP A 683 -17.47 -43.41 11.32
CA ASP A 683 -17.33 -44.85 11.09
C ASP A 683 -15.84 -45.23 11.25
N SER A 684 -15.59 -46.31 11.99
CA SER A 684 -14.27 -46.89 12.21
C SER A 684 -13.70 -47.54 10.95
N ASP A 685 -14.56 -47.98 10.03
CA ASP A 685 -14.15 -48.72 8.84
C ASP A 685 -14.03 -47.85 7.59
N ARG A 686 -14.64 -46.65 7.56
CA ARG A 686 -14.65 -45.75 6.40
C ARG A 686 -14.66 -44.26 6.80
N PRO A 687 -13.77 -43.40 6.28
CA PRO A 687 -13.67 -41.99 6.68
C PRO A 687 -14.74 -41.12 6.02
N LEU A 688 -16.03 -41.40 6.27
CA LEU A 688 -17.15 -40.58 5.81
C LEU A 688 -17.33 -39.35 6.73
N ASN A 689 -17.63 -38.21 6.12
CA ASN A 689 -18.12 -37.02 6.82
C ASN A 689 -19.61 -37.20 7.21
N LEU A 690 -20.17 -36.27 8.00
CA LEU A 690 -21.55 -36.39 8.50
C LEU A 690 -22.58 -36.53 7.37
N ILE A 691 -22.38 -35.82 6.25
CA ILE A 691 -23.24 -35.89 5.07
C ILE A 691 -23.27 -37.33 4.51
N GLY A 692 -22.10 -37.93 4.33
CA GLY A 692 -21.97 -39.30 3.83
C GLY A 692 -22.61 -40.32 4.77
N TYR A 693 -22.38 -40.17 6.08
CA TYR A 693 -22.97 -41.02 7.09
C TYR A 693 -24.52 -40.92 7.13
N ALA A 694 -25.07 -39.71 7.04
CA ALA A 694 -26.52 -39.50 6.99
C ALA A 694 -27.15 -40.11 5.73
N TRP A 695 -26.47 -40.01 4.58
CA TRP A 695 -26.91 -40.58 3.32
C TRP A 695 -26.96 -42.11 3.34
N GLU A 696 -25.94 -42.76 3.93
CA GLU A 696 -25.90 -44.21 4.08
C GLU A 696 -27.04 -44.71 4.97
N LEU A 697 -27.21 -44.12 6.16
CA LEU A 697 -28.31 -44.45 7.04
C LEU A 697 -29.68 -44.24 6.39
N TRP A 698 -29.82 -43.20 5.55
CA TRP A 698 -31.06 -42.96 4.80
C TRP A 698 -31.35 -44.09 3.81
N ASN A 699 -30.36 -44.49 3.01
CA ASN A 699 -30.51 -45.57 2.03
C ASN A 699 -30.76 -46.94 2.68
N GLU A 700 -30.24 -47.16 3.88
CA GLU A 700 -30.47 -48.38 4.67
C GLU A 700 -31.82 -48.38 5.40
N GLY A 701 -32.61 -47.31 5.33
CA GLY A 701 -33.84 -47.16 6.11
C GLY A 701 -33.60 -47.01 7.62
N ARG A 702 -32.39 -46.63 8.02
CA ARG A 702 -31.90 -46.48 9.41
C ARG A 702 -31.63 -45.01 9.79
N ALA A 703 -32.26 -44.07 9.09
CA ALA A 703 -32.02 -42.63 9.25
C ALA A 703 -32.14 -42.12 10.71
N LEU A 704 -33.04 -42.70 11.52
CA LEU A 704 -33.17 -42.36 12.94
C LEU A 704 -31.89 -42.64 13.75
N GLY A 705 -31.02 -43.56 13.30
CA GLY A 705 -29.72 -43.84 13.92
C GLY A 705 -28.70 -42.69 13.80
N LEU A 706 -29.02 -41.65 13.02
CA LEU A 706 -28.21 -40.43 12.97
C LEU A 706 -28.23 -39.68 14.31
N ILE A 707 -29.33 -39.85 15.05
CA ILE A 707 -29.66 -39.13 16.27
C ILE A 707 -29.13 -39.88 17.50
N ASP A 708 -28.61 -39.13 18.48
CA ASP A 708 -28.13 -39.69 19.74
C ASP A 708 -29.31 -40.20 20.61
N PRO A 709 -29.29 -41.47 21.07
CA PRO A 709 -30.36 -42.08 21.86
C PRO A 709 -30.77 -41.29 23.11
N ASP A 710 -29.81 -40.61 23.77
CA ASP A 710 -30.05 -39.90 25.03
C ASP A 710 -30.74 -38.53 24.83
N SER A 711 -30.92 -38.09 23.58
CA SER A 711 -31.23 -36.69 23.27
C SER A 711 -32.71 -36.41 22.99
N TYR A 712 -33.59 -37.42 22.89
CA TYR A 712 -34.94 -37.25 22.30
C TYR A 712 -36.05 -38.18 22.84
N GLU A 713 -36.14 -38.42 24.15
CA GLU A 713 -37.17 -39.32 24.74
C GLU A 713 -38.64 -38.91 24.46
N LEU A 714 -38.92 -37.68 23.97
CA LEU A 714 -40.27 -37.15 23.74
C LEU A 714 -40.55 -36.68 22.30
N CYS A 715 -39.69 -36.99 21.33
CA CYS A 715 -39.77 -36.42 19.98
C CYS A 715 -40.62 -37.25 18.98
N PRO A 716 -41.47 -36.63 18.14
CA PRO A 716 -42.13 -37.32 17.03
C PRO A 716 -41.11 -37.79 15.97
N GLN A 717 -40.92 -39.10 15.83
CA GLN A 717 -39.96 -39.70 14.88
C GLN A 717 -40.19 -39.23 13.43
N ASN A 718 -41.44 -39.04 13.02
CA ASN A 718 -41.79 -38.54 11.69
C ASN A 718 -41.24 -37.14 11.43
N ALA A 719 -41.22 -36.27 12.44
CA ALA A 719 -40.70 -34.91 12.31
C ALA A 719 -39.16 -34.91 12.19
N ILE A 720 -38.48 -35.80 12.92
CA ILE A 720 -37.04 -36.04 12.77
C ILE A 720 -36.72 -36.52 11.35
N LEU A 721 -37.39 -37.58 10.90
CA LEU A 721 -37.19 -38.15 9.56
C LEU A 721 -37.41 -37.09 8.47
N ARG A 722 -38.44 -36.27 8.62
CA ARG A 722 -38.73 -35.15 7.73
C ARG A 722 -37.58 -34.14 7.70
N CYS A 723 -37.02 -33.77 8.84
CA CYS A 723 -35.88 -32.85 8.89
C CYS A 723 -34.62 -33.47 8.25
N ILE A 724 -34.33 -34.75 8.53
CA ILE A 724 -33.20 -35.46 7.88
C ILE A 724 -33.38 -35.46 6.36
N HIS A 725 -34.58 -35.75 5.87
CA HIS A 725 -34.93 -35.72 4.45
C HIS A 725 -34.66 -34.33 3.85
N ILE A 726 -35.13 -33.26 4.49
CA ILE A 726 -34.87 -31.87 4.06
C ILE A 726 -33.36 -31.58 4.05
N GLY A 727 -32.63 -32.01 5.08
CA GLY A 727 -31.17 -31.88 5.14
C GLY A 727 -30.48 -32.52 3.94
N LEU A 728 -30.88 -33.76 3.59
CA LEU A 728 -30.35 -34.48 2.43
C LEU A 728 -30.70 -33.81 1.09
N LEU A 729 -31.90 -33.24 0.96
CA LEU A 729 -32.26 -32.45 -0.23
C LEU A 729 -31.38 -31.21 -0.41
N CYS A 730 -30.95 -30.60 0.70
CA CYS A 730 -30.11 -29.42 0.68
C CYS A 730 -28.65 -29.70 0.29
N VAL A 731 -28.12 -30.89 0.60
CA VAL A 731 -26.70 -31.25 0.38
C VAL A 731 -26.44 -32.07 -0.89
N GLN A 732 -27.41 -32.15 -1.79
CA GLN A 732 -27.27 -32.84 -3.08
C GLN A 732 -26.12 -32.26 -3.92
N ASP A 733 -25.44 -33.12 -4.69
CA ASP A 733 -24.28 -32.74 -5.49
C ASP A 733 -24.58 -31.59 -6.47
N GLN A 734 -25.61 -31.77 -7.29
CA GLN A 734 -26.02 -30.76 -8.27
C GLN A 734 -26.80 -29.62 -7.62
N ALA A 735 -26.32 -28.38 -7.78
CA ALA A 735 -26.96 -27.18 -7.22
C ALA A 735 -28.41 -26.97 -7.69
N THR A 736 -28.74 -27.42 -8.91
CA THR A 736 -30.08 -27.36 -9.50
C THR A 736 -31.08 -28.27 -8.80
N ASP A 737 -30.62 -29.40 -8.25
CA ASP A 737 -31.46 -30.37 -7.54
C ASP A 737 -31.83 -29.91 -6.13
N ARG A 738 -31.05 -28.99 -5.54
CA ARG A 738 -31.31 -28.44 -4.21
C ARG A 738 -32.55 -27.55 -4.23
N PRO A 739 -33.44 -27.62 -3.22
CA PRO A 739 -34.59 -26.73 -3.11
C PRO A 739 -34.16 -25.26 -2.89
N THR A 740 -35.08 -24.32 -3.06
CA THR A 740 -34.87 -22.94 -2.61
C THR A 740 -35.17 -22.80 -1.11
N MET A 741 -34.72 -21.72 -0.47
CA MET A 741 -35.07 -21.46 0.93
C MET A 741 -36.59 -21.27 1.15
N GLU A 742 -37.34 -20.87 0.13
CA GLU A 742 -38.80 -20.76 0.19
C GLU A 742 -39.46 -22.14 0.24
N ASP A 743 -38.97 -23.07 -0.60
CA ASP A 743 -39.40 -24.46 -0.57
C ASP A 743 -39.08 -25.08 0.79
N ILE A 744 -37.87 -24.85 1.32
CA ILE A 744 -37.44 -25.36 2.63
C ILE A 744 -38.34 -24.85 3.76
N VAL A 745 -38.67 -23.55 3.80
CA VAL A 745 -39.60 -23.01 4.81
C VAL A 745 -40.99 -23.66 4.68
N SER A 746 -41.46 -23.90 3.46
CA SER A 746 -42.72 -24.61 3.21
C SER A 746 -42.66 -26.07 3.66
N PHE A 747 -41.54 -26.76 3.41
CA PHE A 747 -41.30 -28.13 3.82
C PHE A 747 -41.27 -28.26 5.35
N LEU A 748 -40.66 -27.32 6.06
CA LEU A 748 -40.60 -27.31 7.52
C LEU A 748 -41.96 -27.01 8.17
N SER A 749 -42.81 -26.20 7.51
CA SER A 749 -44.07 -25.72 8.10
C SER A 749 -45.29 -26.61 7.80
N ASN A 750 -45.22 -27.46 6.77
CA ASN A 750 -46.35 -28.29 6.33
C ASN A 750 -46.00 -29.78 6.33
N ASP A 751 -46.36 -30.47 7.41
CA ASP A 751 -46.09 -31.91 7.59
C ASP A 751 -46.76 -32.82 6.55
N THR A 752 -47.81 -32.34 5.87
CA THR A 752 -48.55 -33.12 4.86
C THR A 752 -48.00 -32.99 3.45
N MET A 753 -47.08 -32.04 3.22
CA MET A 753 -46.51 -31.81 1.90
C MET A 753 -45.54 -32.95 1.53
N GLN A 754 -45.74 -33.54 0.36
CA GLN A 754 -44.84 -34.56 -0.19
C GLN A 754 -43.49 -33.94 -0.57
N LEU A 755 -42.41 -34.55 -0.08
CA LEU A 755 -41.04 -34.16 -0.38
C LEU A 755 -40.49 -34.99 -1.55
N PRO A 756 -39.70 -34.39 -2.47
CA PRO A 756 -39.02 -35.13 -3.51
C PRO A 756 -38.00 -36.11 -2.92
N GLN A 757 -37.72 -37.21 -3.60
CA GLN A 757 -36.68 -38.15 -3.15
C GLN A 757 -35.28 -37.48 -3.25
N PRO A 758 -34.44 -37.59 -2.21
CA PRO A 758 -33.12 -36.99 -2.24
C PRO A 758 -32.20 -37.80 -3.17
N LYS A 759 -31.39 -37.10 -3.95
CA LYS A 759 -30.32 -37.67 -4.77
C LYS A 759 -29.01 -37.67 -3.99
N GLN A 760 -28.01 -38.31 -4.58
CA GLN A 760 -26.68 -38.46 -3.99
C GLN A 760 -26.06 -37.10 -3.60
N PRO A 761 -25.59 -36.95 -2.35
CA PRO A 761 -24.86 -35.76 -1.90
C PRO A 761 -23.47 -35.62 -2.53
N ALA A 762 -22.91 -34.42 -2.43
CA ALA A 762 -21.50 -34.20 -2.73
C ALA A 762 -20.61 -34.83 -1.64
N PHE A 763 -19.73 -35.77 -2.01
CA PHE A 763 -18.77 -36.35 -1.07
C PHE A 763 -17.44 -35.60 -1.10
N PHE A 764 -16.94 -35.22 0.07
CA PHE A 764 -15.52 -34.94 0.26
C PHE A 764 -14.89 -36.17 0.90
N ILE A 765 -14.15 -36.97 0.14
CA ILE A 765 -13.31 -38.04 0.70
C ILE A 765 -12.04 -37.36 1.23
N ASN A 766 -11.84 -37.36 2.55
CA ASN A 766 -10.57 -36.97 3.17
C ASN A 766 -9.52 -38.04 2.82
N VAL A 767 -8.83 -37.91 1.69
CA VAL A 767 -7.62 -38.69 1.40
C VAL A 767 -6.47 -38.03 2.16
N VAL A 768 -6.23 -38.49 3.39
CA VAL A 768 -4.95 -38.27 4.06
C VAL A 768 -3.96 -39.22 3.39
N VAL A 769 -2.98 -38.67 2.67
CA VAL A 769 -1.81 -39.43 2.23
C VAL A 769 -1.05 -39.87 3.48
N GLU A 770 -0.83 -41.17 3.57
CA GLU A 770 -0.13 -41.83 4.65
C GLU A 770 1.35 -41.40 4.62
N ASP A 771 1.74 -40.43 5.47
CA ASP A 771 3.15 -40.16 5.73
C ASP A 771 3.54 -40.70 7.11
N SER A 772 4.59 -41.52 7.05
CA SER A 772 5.33 -42.23 8.08
C SER A 772 5.26 -41.70 9.54
N VAL A 773 4.99 -42.68 10.41
CA VAL A 773 5.26 -42.78 11.86
C VAL A 773 6.32 -41.81 12.40
N LEU A 774 5.90 -40.86 13.26
CA LEU A 774 6.66 -40.42 14.43
C LEU A 774 5.70 -40.07 15.60
N PRO A 775 5.96 -40.51 16.84
CA PRO A 775 5.01 -40.38 17.94
C PRO A 775 5.25 -39.09 18.71
N TYR A 776 4.26 -38.20 18.77
CA TYR A 776 4.18 -37.22 19.85
C TYR A 776 2.73 -37.05 20.30
N SER A 777 2.48 -37.56 21.51
CA SER A 777 1.28 -37.33 22.29
C SER A 777 1.01 -35.83 22.45
N ARG A 778 -0.15 -35.37 21.99
CA ARG A 778 -0.80 -34.17 22.55
C ARG A 778 -2.16 -34.60 23.08
N GLN A 779 -2.29 -34.58 24.40
CA GLN A 779 -3.56 -34.62 25.09
C GLN A 779 -4.45 -33.48 24.55
N GLU A 780 -5.59 -33.83 23.96
CA GLU A 780 -6.63 -32.88 23.57
C GLU A 780 -7.41 -32.46 24.82
N LEU A 781 -7.38 -31.16 25.13
CA LEU A 781 -8.13 -30.53 26.20
C LEU A 781 -9.35 -29.79 25.63
N HIS A 782 -10.49 -29.95 26.30
CA HIS A 782 -11.78 -29.32 26.00
C HIS A 782 -11.70 -27.78 25.96
N SER A 783 -12.70 -27.15 25.32
CA SER A 783 -12.70 -25.72 25.02
C SER A 783 -12.65 -24.81 26.25
N SER A 784 -11.45 -24.31 26.51
CA SER A 784 -11.20 -22.97 27.04
C SER A 784 -10.22 -22.26 26.09
N ASN A 785 -10.75 -21.79 24.95
CA ASN A 785 -10.12 -20.98 23.89
C ASN A 785 -8.78 -21.44 23.25
N ASP A 786 -8.58 -20.99 22.00
CA ASP A 786 -7.32 -20.85 21.25
C ASP A 786 -6.68 -22.08 20.59
N LEU A 787 -6.95 -22.24 19.27
CA LEU A 787 -5.99 -22.33 18.16
C LEU A 787 -6.63 -23.08 16.95
N THR A 788 -7.04 -22.33 15.93
CA THR A 788 -7.21 -22.88 14.56
C THR A 788 -6.18 -22.23 13.65
N LEU A 789 -5.07 -22.94 13.45
CA LEU A 789 -4.16 -22.71 12.33
C LEU A 789 -4.87 -23.19 11.05
N SER A 790 -5.36 -22.28 10.23
CA SER A 790 -5.67 -22.57 8.83
C SER A 790 -4.41 -22.33 7.99
N SER A 791 -3.69 -23.39 7.67
CA SER A 791 -2.64 -23.34 6.63
C SER A 791 -3.31 -23.20 5.27
N THR A 792 -3.03 -22.10 4.57
CA THR A 792 -3.43 -21.91 3.18
C THR A 792 -2.35 -22.46 2.24
N HIS A 793 -2.52 -23.70 1.78
CA HIS A 793 -1.98 -24.12 0.48
C HIS A 793 -3.18 -24.28 -0.45
N GLY A 794 -3.44 -23.24 -1.25
CA GLY A 794 -4.31 -23.36 -2.42
C GLY A 794 -3.46 -23.86 -3.59
N ARG A 795 -3.94 -24.92 -4.25
CA ARG A 795 -3.48 -25.28 -5.60
C ARG A 795 -3.87 -24.20 -6.59
#